data_AF-A0A5C5XD91-F1
#
_entry.id   AF-A0A5C5XD91-F1
#
_cell.length_a   1.000
_cell.length_b   1.000
_cell.length_c   1.000
_cell.angle_alpha   90.00
_cell.angle_beta   90.00
_cell.angle_gamma   90.00
#
_symmetry.space_group_name_H-M   'P 1'
#
loop_
_entity.id
_entity.type
_entity.pdbx_description
1 polymer ?
#
loop_
_entity_poly.entity_id
_entity_poly.type
_entity_poly.pdbx_seq_one_letter_code
_entity_poly.pdbx_strand_id
1 'polypeptide(L)'
;MAAISTDCRQSHSVSIPKFLEVMVSLADMMESQFRADVRFRGAAYLQSSRVSISHITADDVYAVVRDGAEHQIHLHRTEEALEMSCSSVAGTKRPPTTKYVWATILLIDEQGYMTGTPKPGHIPPFIAETTSSIDDDWDFEEGDDDPYFPPINISKKSSKSAQSATQVEPRKLNEWQQKLRALRDRLRIRDVTIETKPSSYEITYQIDVADSWKSGHLMLQIVECQRRSTGGWGKIKPLKLKAGGLENLPEADDRAILAHLLGGIQDRSGTQTIAGSTLNQHLPHRFHMTHSLTSALLPRMCSTGRLRLLFDDGKMSDPITFSEEVEPWDLSLTMEPSAGGSEAKQAQWQIKPILIREEETLSIDDVELIVEGGWVVRDRSIEPLEDFEVYEWIRSYRNHELPSFPEIEGKDVIQELMTLPSVPRLELTDKWEIEQKHIVPTPRLKLFTPSLKGKMPRDRIQADLEFVYDEILVRGSTHSWAIPLPEEQSCIVRDAKQEQAFWTELQSLGIQRIDDRGGKKHDVMVPLRELTTILRSLFESGWEILSDDKPFRQPGEVAFRVESGIDWFDVTGEVDYGTARVSVPVLLSALARGDRTVTLSDGSIGFVPEEWKERFGVLLSMADTEEDTLRFSNSQAALVDALLSTQDNVDYDEKFSEWREKLANFNGVQQVKETKEFKGELRDYQREGLGWLKFLEEFQFGGCLADDMGLGKTVQILAFLAQRYHSKEIHDPTLIVVPKSLLFNWQREIVKFTPQLKALEYSGTSRSALRSKFGKHDIILMTYATLRRDIMSLKETQFDCIVLDEAQAIKNPGSQIAKATRLLNGRQRLALSGTPIENHLGDMWSIFEFLNPGLLGRSSVFKSLSSETDTSKLTEAVAGGLKPFVLRRTKEKVAADLPDRVEETLYCELSNSEQKLYDELRDHYRQSIFSMVDEQGMGKTKMHVLEALLRLRQAACHPALLDRGKIDESSTKIDVLVDHLKELISEGHKTLVFSQFTSLLAIVKNHLDKNDIPYAYLDGSTKNRDEVVTKFQDDPKTPVFLISLKAGGLGLNLTAAGYVFLLDPWWNPAVEAQAIDRAHRVGQTKNVFAYRLIARGTIEEKIAELQQNKRKLADAILSENSSLLKSLTAADLQMLFS
;
A
#
# COMPACT_ATOMS: atom_id res chain seq x y z
N MET A 1 46.56 -16.98 51.52
CA MET A 1 46.76 -16.42 52.87
C MET A 1 47.13 -14.97 52.71
N ALA A 2 46.52 -14.06 53.49
CA ALA A 2 46.73 -12.60 53.53
C ALA A 2 46.49 -11.85 52.17
N ALA A 3 45.70 -10.77 52.02
CA ALA A 3 45.25 -9.67 52.90
C ALA A 3 46.34 -8.59 53.14
N ILE A 4 46.08 -7.27 53.12
CA ILE A 4 44.99 -6.39 52.61
C ILE A 4 45.47 -4.91 52.79
N SER A 5 44.83 -3.90 52.15
CA SER A 5 45.00 -2.44 52.44
C SER A 5 46.35 -1.77 52.00
N THR A 6 46.49 -0.45 51.74
CA THR A 6 45.55 0.69 51.52
C THR A 6 46.22 1.85 50.71
N ASP A 7 45.40 2.81 50.24
CA ASP A 7 45.66 4.26 50.04
C ASP A 7 46.86 4.84 49.24
N CYS A 8 46.58 5.22 47.99
CA CYS A 8 46.46 6.62 47.51
C CYS A 8 47.40 7.73 48.06
N ARG A 9 48.36 8.22 47.23
CA ARG A 9 48.35 9.62 46.67
C ARG A 9 49.50 9.98 45.69
N GLN A 10 49.07 10.49 44.53
CA GLN A 10 49.71 11.24 43.42
C GLN A 10 51.12 11.86 43.51
N SER A 11 51.82 11.86 42.36
CA SER A 11 52.50 13.05 41.77
C SER A 11 52.65 12.89 40.23
N HIS A 12 52.94 13.96 39.46
CA HIS A 12 52.71 14.04 38.00
C HIS A 12 53.92 14.42 37.12
N SER A 13 53.95 13.88 35.89
CA SER A 13 54.30 14.56 34.61
C SER A 13 53.88 13.68 33.41
N VAL A 14 52.97 14.08 32.50
CA VAL A 14 53.09 15.02 31.35
C VAL A 14 53.83 14.38 30.14
N SER A 15 53.29 14.26 28.90
CA SER A 15 51.96 14.63 28.33
C SER A 15 51.75 14.13 26.86
N ILE A 16 50.52 14.38 26.32
CA ILE A 16 50.07 14.64 24.91
C ILE A 16 49.27 13.48 24.25
N PRO A 17 48.10 13.70 23.56
CA PRO A 17 47.17 14.85 23.52
C PRO A 17 45.71 14.48 23.93
N LYS A 18 44.77 15.40 23.67
CA LYS A 18 43.30 15.26 23.86
C LYS A 18 42.70 13.99 23.21
N PHE A 19 41.79 13.32 23.92
CA PHE A 19 40.70 12.54 23.33
C PHE A 19 39.42 13.37 23.31
N LEU A 20 38.47 13.03 22.42
CA LEU A 20 37.14 13.63 22.40
C LEU A 20 36.31 13.14 23.60
N GLU A 21 35.46 14.00 24.14
CA GLU A 21 34.36 13.58 24.99
C GLU A 21 33.36 12.79 24.14
N VAL A 22 33.09 11.54 24.51
CA VAL A 22 32.03 10.74 23.89
C VAL A 22 30.71 11.24 24.43
N MET A 23 29.89 11.84 23.57
CA MET A 23 28.49 12.10 23.89
C MET A 23 27.77 10.76 24.03
N VAL A 24 27.22 10.49 25.21
CA VAL A 24 26.38 9.32 25.47
C VAL A 24 24.94 9.68 25.10
N SER A 25 24.29 8.86 24.27
CA SER A 25 22.89 9.04 23.88
C SER A 25 21.92 8.41 24.89
N LEU A 26 20.63 8.73 24.81
CA LEU A 26 19.60 8.12 25.68
C LEU A 26 19.47 6.62 25.36
N ALA A 27 19.59 6.25 24.09
CA ALA A 27 19.67 4.87 23.63
C ALA A 27 20.90 4.12 24.18
N ASP A 28 22.09 4.72 24.21
CA ASP A 28 23.28 4.07 24.79
C ASP A 28 23.08 3.77 26.28
N MET A 29 22.51 4.71 27.02
CA MET A 29 22.21 4.54 28.45
C MET A 29 21.14 3.46 28.70
N MET A 30 20.11 3.41 27.85
CA MET A 30 19.02 2.43 27.95
C MET A 30 19.32 1.08 27.28
N GLU A 31 20.43 0.94 26.54
CA GLU A 31 20.73 -0.24 25.71
C GLU A 31 20.66 -1.56 26.49
N SER A 32 21.11 -1.53 27.74
CA SER A 32 21.16 -2.66 28.66
C SER A 32 19.78 -3.18 29.11
N GLN A 33 18.76 -2.32 29.09
CA GLN A 33 17.39 -2.68 29.50
C GLN A 33 16.61 -3.39 28.37
N PHE A 34 17.00 -3.18 27.12
CA PHE A 34 16.27 -3.70 25.96
C PHE A 34 17.03 -4.85 25.27
N ARG A 35 16.35 -6.00 25.13
CA ARG A 35 16.87 -7.14 24.37
C ARG A 35 17.22 -6.75 22.93
N ALA A 36 18.34 -7.26 22.40
CA ALA A 36 18.79 -6.94 21.04
C ALA A 36 17.74 -7.22 19.95
N ASP A 37 16.91 -8.26 20.09
CA ASP A 37 15.83 -8.58 19.14
C ASP A 37 14.62 -7.64 19.23
N VAL A 38 14.49 -6.91 20.34
CA VAL A 38 13.53 -5.79 20.50
C VAL A 38 14.12 -4.53 19.89
N ARG A 39 15.39 -4.23 20.19
CA ARG A 39 16.09 -3.04 19.66
C ARG A 39 16.17 -3.01 18.15
N PHE A 40 16.56 -4.14 17.53
CA PHE A 40 16.55 -4.31 16.07
C PHE A 40 15.15 -4.08 15.47
N ARG A 41 14.09 -4.51 16.16
CA ARG A 41 12.71 -4.28 15.69
C ARG A 41 12.29 -2.83 15.85
N GLY A 42 12.63 -2.15 16.96
CA GLY A 42 12.31 -0.74 17.18
C GLY A 42 12.98 0.18 16.16
N ALA A 43 14.26 -0.05 15.84
CA ALA A 43 14.96 0.68 14.78
C ALA A 43 14.25 0.61 13.41
N ALA A 44 13.61 -0.52 13.09
CA ALA A 44 12.85 -0.68 11.86
C ALA A 44 11.53 0.13 11.82
N TYR A 45 10.95 0.51 12.97
CA TYR A 45 9.79 1.43 13.01
C TYR A 45 10.22 2.88 12.77
N LEU A 46 11.38 3.28 13.28
CA LEU A 46 11.97 4.59 13.01
C LEU A 46 12.35 4.72 11.53
N GLN A 47 13.10 3.75 10.99
CA GLN A 47 13.51 3.68 9.57
C GLN A 47 12.34 3.54 8.58
N SER A 48 11.10 3.33 9.04
CA SER A 48 9.90 3.35 8.20
C SER A 48 8.94 4.50 8.52
N SER A 49 9.42 5.51 9.28
CA SER A 49 8.69 6.73 9.66
C SER A 49 7.33 6.44 10.34
N ARG A 50 7.29 5.40 11.17
CA ARG A 50 6.08 4.93 11.89
C ARG A 50 5.98 5.44 13.33
N VAL A 51 6.90 6.29 13.74
CA VAL A 51 7.00 6.90 15.09
C VAL A 51 6.74 8.39 14.94
N SER A 52 5.90 8.97 15.78
CA SER A 52 5.69 10.41 15.86
C SER A 52 5.45 10.84 17.30
N ILE A 53 6.23 11.80 17.79
CA ILE A 53 5.94 12.50 19.05
C ILE A 53 4.68 13.37 18.84
N SER A 54 3.76 13.33 19.79
CA SER A 54 2.49 14.06 19.77
C SER A 54 2.47 15.24 20.75
N HIS A 55 3.28 15.20 21.81
CA HIS A 55 3.51 16.30 22.74
C HIS A 55 4.80 16.06 23.54
N ILE A 56 5.52 17.11 23.91
CA ILE A 56 6.76 17.03 24.68
C ILE A 56 6.88 18.22 25.65
N THR A 57 7.07 17.92 26.94
CA THR A 57 7.35 18.89 28.00
C THR A 57 8.83 18.80 28.40
N ALA A 58 9.23 19.39 29.53
CA ALA A 58 10.59 19.20 30.07
C ALA A 58 10.83 17.76 30.57
N ASP A 59 9.76 17.07 30.96
CA ASP A 59 9.82 15.78 31.66
C ASP A 59 8.99 14.67 31.01
N ASP A 60 8.00 15.01 30.17
CA ASP A 60 7.15 14.03 29.50
C ASP A 60 7.35 14.03 27.98
N VAL A 61 7.42 12.83 27.39
CA VAL A 61 7.31 12.62 25.94
C VAL A 61 6.13 11.72 25.64
N TYR A 62 5.11 12.27 25.00
CA TYR A 62 3.98 11.50 24.45
C TYR A 62 4.23 11.21 22.98
N ALA A 63 4.12 9.94 22.57
CA ALA A 63 4.34 9.51 21.20
C ALA A 63 3.33 8.45 20.74
N VAL A 64 3.15 8.36 19.43
CA VAL A 64 2.31 7.37 18.76
C VAL A 64 3.18 6.56 17.80
N VAL A 65 3.06 5.23 17.86
CA VAL A 65 3.71 4.30 16.92
C VAL A 65 2.67 3.46 16.19
N ARG A 66 2.78 3.42 14.85
CA ARG A 66 1.83 2.76 13.95
C ARG A 66 2.30 1.36 13.55
N ASP A 67 1.59 0.32 14.00
CA ASP A 67 1.85 -1.08 13.66
C ASP A 67 0.56 -1.85 13.32
N GLY A 68 -0.19 -1.34 12.34
CA GLY A 68 -1.54 -1.82 12.00
C GLY A 68 -2.63 -1.25 12.93
N ALA A 69 -2.29 -1.02 14.19
CA ALA A 69 -3.02 -0.15 15.12
C ALA A 69 -2.10 0.99 15.61
N GLU A 70 -2.68 2.01 16.24
CA GLU A 70 -1.93 3.08 16.91
C GLU A 70 -1.62 2.69 18.35
N HIS A 71 -0.33 2.63 18.69
CA HIS A 71 0.13 2.42 20.06
C HIS A 71 0.61 3.74 20.63
N GLN A 72 0.01 4.14 21.75
CA GLN A 72 0.46 5.28 22.54
C GLN A 72 1.64 4.85 23.43
N ILE A 73 2.62 5.73 23.53
CA ILE A 73 3.79 5.64 24.40
C ILE A 73 3.84 6.95 25.19
N HIS A 74 4.13 6.85 26.47
CA HIS A 74 4.48 8.00 27.29
C HIS A 74 5.73 7.66 28.08
N LEU A 75 6.74 8.53 27.98
CA LEU A 75 7.99 8.45 28.71
C LEU A 75 7.98 9.59 29.72
N HIS A 76 8.25 9.30 30.99
CA HIS A 76 8.30 10.31 32.05
C HIS A 76 9.69 10.30 32.69
N ARG A 77 10.32 11.48 32.75
CA ARG A 77 11.66 11.69 33.29
C ARG A 77 11.58 12.00 34.78
N THR A 78 12.39 11.30 35.55
CA THR A 78 12.86 11.75 36.87
C THR A 78 14.33 12.16 36.75
N GLU A 79 14.91 12.79 37.77
CA GLU A 79 16.33 13.19 37.71
C GLU A 79 17.28 11.99 37.52
N GLU A 80 16.99 10.84 38.16
CA GLU A 80 17.86 9.65 38.13
C GLU A 80 17.45 8.58 37.09
N ALA A 81 16.18 8.52 36.69
CA ALA A 81 15.61 7.41 35.90
C ALA A 81 14.53 7.84 34.87
N LEU A 82 14.32 7.01 33.84
CA LEU A 82 13.27 7.18 32.85
C LEU A 82 12.17 6.14 33.07
N GLU A 83 10.98 6.60 33.45
CA GLU A 83 9.78 5.78 33.44
C GLU A 83 9.19 5.68 32.04
N MET A 84 8.52 4.56 31.76
CA MET A 84 8.08 4.19 30.42
C MET A 84 6.70 3.53 30.50
N SER A 85 5.75 3.98 29.69
CA SER A 85 4.43 3.38 29.54
C SER A 85 4.11 3.12 28.06
N CYS A 86 3.27 2.13 27.77
CA CYS A 86 2.83 1.86 26.39
C CYS A 86 1.48 1.12 26.38
N SER A 87 0.54 1.58 25.55
CA SER A 87 -0.82 1.00 25.46
C SER A 87 -0.82 -0.47 25.00
N SER A 88 0.26 -0.95 24.37
CA SER A 88 0.42 -2.36 23.99
C SER A 88 0.67 -3.33 25.16
N VAL A 89 0.92 -2.82 26.38
CA VAL A 89 1.25 -3.63 27.57
C VAL A 89 0.47 -3.18 28.83
N ALA A 90 -0.69 -2.56 28.64
CA ALA A 90 -1.54 -2.08 29.73
C ALA A 90 -1.85 -3.22 30.73
N GLY A 91 -1.48 -3.03 32.01
CA GLY A 91 -1.75 -3.97 33.10
C GLY A 91 -0.57 -4.84 33.60
N THR A 92 0.67 -4.66 33.11
CA THR A 92 1.83 -5.43 33.62
C THR A 92 2.73 -4.65 34.59
N LYS A 93 3.05 -5.25 35.76
CA LYS A 93 3.97 -4.70 36.79
C LYS A 93 5.48 -4.76 36.40
N ARG A 94 5.84 -4.42 35.16
CA ARG A 94 7.24 -4.31 34.69
C ARG A 94 7.36 -3.20 33.65
N PRO A 95 8.50 -2.47 33.58
CA PRO A 95 8.72 -1.46 32.55
C PRO A 95 8.57 -2.08 31.15
N PRO A 96 7.78 -1.45 30.24
CA PRO A 96 7.42 -1.98 28.93
C PRO A 96 8.60 -1.82 27.96
N THR A 97 9.58 -2.72 28.09
CA THR A 97 10.76 -2.87 27.22
C THR A 97 10.39 -3.40 25.83
N THR A 98 9.52 -2.65 25.14
CA THR A 98 8.88 -2.98 23.86
C THR A 98 9.62 -2.36 22.68
N LYS A 99 9.33 -2.89 21.49
CA LYS A 99 9.84 -2.36 20.22
C LYS A 99 9.35 -0.92 19.96
N TYR A 100 8.21 -0.52 20.50
CA TYR A 100 7.61 0.81 20.30
C TYR A 100 8.29 1.87 21.19
N VAL A 101 8.49 1.54 22.46
CA VAL A 101 9.23 2.40 23.40
C VAL A 101 10.66 2.60 22.92
N TRP A 102 11.34 1.54 22.47
CA TRP A 102 12.68 1.67 21.89
C TRP A 102 12.70 2.54 20.62
N ALA A 103 11.68 2.45 19.75
CA ALA A 103 11.57 3.29 18.57
C ALA A 103 11.36 4.78 18.92
N THR A 104 10.72 5.06 20.06
CA THR A 104 10.52 6.42 20.59
C THR A 104 11.83 6.98 21.17
N ILE A 105 12.59 6.17 21.93
CA ILE A 105 13.91 6.56 22.44
C ILE A 105 14.87 6.90 21.29
N LEU A 106 14.92 6.07 20.24
CA LEU A 106 15.75 6.37 19.06
C LEU A 106 15.30 7.65 18.32
N LEU A 107 14.00 7.97 18.30
CA LEU A 107 13.51 9.22 17.70
C LEU A 107 13.93 10.46 18.53
N ILE A 108 13.97 10.35 19.86
CA ILE A 108 14.44 11.41 20.75
C ILE A 108 15.92 11.72 20.49
N ASP A 109 16.76 10.69 20.35
CA ASP A 109 18.18 10.86 20.01
C ASP A 109 18.38 11.38 18.57
N GLU A 110 17.63 10.87 17.58
CA GLU A 110 17.76 11.29 16.17
C GLU A 110 17.35 12.76 15.93
N GLN A 111 16.30 13.22 16.62
CA GLN A 111 15.81 14.60 16.53
C GLN A 111 16.46 15.54 17.55
N GLY A 112 17.30 15.01 18.46
CA GLY A 112 18.04 15.80 19.44
C GLY A 112 17.17 16.43 20.54
N TYR A 113 16.03 15.82 20.92
CA TYR A 113 15.09 16.35 21.91
C TYR A 113 15.59 16.31 23.38
N MET A 114 16.91 16.35 23.61
CA MET A 114 17.55 16.33 24.94
C MET A 114 18.34 17.61 25.16
N THR A 115 18.13 18.30 26.29
CA THR A 115 18.85 19.56 26.62
C THR A 115 20.34 19.38 26.94
N GLY A 116 20.81 18.13 27.09
CA GLY A 116 22.21 17.80 27.37
C GLY A 116 22.50 16.31 27.20
N THR A 117 23.71 15.88 27.55
CA THR A 117 24.13 14.47 27.47
C THR A 117 23.66 13.66 28.69
N PRO A 118 22.81 12.63 28.53
CA PRO A 118 22.41 11.74 29.63
C PRO A 118 23.60 10.95 30.19
N LYS A 119 23.54 10.69 31.50
CA LYS A 119 24.57 9.97 32.26
C LYS A 119 23.89 9.01 33.25
N PRO A 120 24.54 7.90 33.67
CA PRO A 120 23.98 7.02 34.68
C PRO A 120 23.68 7.78 35.98
N GLY A 121 22.40 7.81 36.40
CA GLY A 121 21.93 8.59 37.54
C GLY A 121 21.72 10.09 37.29
N HIS A 122 21.79 10.56 36.04
CA HIS A 122 21.36 11.91 35.68
C HIS A 122 20.84 11.98 34.24
N ILE A 123 19.51 12.10 34.09
CA ILE A 123 18.87 12.39 32.81
C ILE A 123 18.62 13.90 32.74
N PRO A 124 19.16 14.64 31.77
CA PRO A 124 18.83 16.06 31.59
C PRO A 124 17.43 16.22 30.99
N PRO A 125 16.75 17.38 31.17
CA PRO A 125 15.41 17.63 30.64
C PRO A 125 15.30 17.40 29.13
N PHE A 126 14.10 17.03 28.68
CA PHE A 126 13.75 17.06 27.27
C PHE A 126 13.65 18.51 26.77
N ILE A 127 13.86 18.72 25.47
CA ILE A 127 13.59 20.01 24.82
C ILE A 127 12.08 20.11 24.60
N ALA A 128 11.39 20.69 25.58
CA ALA A 128 9.99 21.07 25.47
C ALA A 128 9.77 21.96 24.23
N GLU A 129 8.66 21.77 23.52
CA GLU A 129 8.18 22.81 22.61
C GLU A 129 7.88 24.08 23.42
N THR A 130 8.18 25.26 22.87
CA THR A 130 8.08 26.52 23.62
C THR A 130 6.62 26.98 23.75
N THR A 131 5.84 26.28 24.56
CA THR A 131 4.50 26.67 24.99
C THR A 131 4.58 27.83 25.98
N SER A 132 3.61 28.74 25.91
CA SER A 132 3.45 29.82 26.87
C SER A 132 2.78 29.32 28.14
N SER A 133 3.56 29.12 29.20
CA SER A 133 3.31 29.45 30.63
C SER A 133 1.94 30.09 30.98
N ILE A 134 1.23 29.83 32.09
CA ILE A 134 1.34 29.00 33.33
C ILE A 134 -0.07 29.09 34.02
N ASP A 135 -0.56 28.39 35.06
CA ASP A 135 -0.12 27.32 36.00
C ASP A 135 -0.85 25.97 35.66
N ASP A 136 -0.70 24.77 36.27
CA ASP A 136 -0.23 24.24 37.60
C ASP A 136 -1.27 24.41 38.77
N ASP A 137 -1.31 23.67 39.91
CA ASP A 137 -0.33 22.81 40.63
C ASP A 137 -1.01 21.88 41.72
N TRP A 138 -0.30 20.86 42.24
CA TRP A 138 -0.54 19.94 43.41
C TRP A 138 -1.75 18.94 43.49
N ASP A 139 -1.72 17.82 44.24
CA ASP A 139 -0.71 16.72 44.39
C ASP A 139 -1.26 15.48 45.18
N PHE A 140 -0.44 14.41 45.30
CA PHE A 140 -0.48 13.12 46.07
C PHE A 140 -1.40 12.94 47.34
N GLU A 141 -1.70 11.74 47.87
CA GLU A 141 -0.90 10.50 48.02
C GLU A 141 -1.75 9.19 48.21
N GLU A 142 -1.08 8.03 48.37
CA GLU A 142 -1.60 6.64 48.35
C GLU A 142 -2.31 6.14 49.65
N GLY A 143 -2.90 4.91 49.65
CA GLY A 143 -3.36 4.26 50.90
C GLY A 143 -4.30 3.04 50.84
N ASP A 144 -3.75 1.86 50.45
CA ASP A 144 -4.09 0.44 50.75
C ASP A 144 -5.49 -0.13 51.18
N ASP A 145 -5.59 -1.46 50.92
CA ASP A 145 -6.38 -2.55 51.55
C ASP A 145 -7.87 -2.87 51.21
N ASP A 146 -8.08 -4.19 51.03
CA ASP A 146 -9.31 -5.01 50.86
C ASP A 146 -9.60 -5.71 52.23
N PRO A 147 -10.64 -6.56 52.50
CA PRO A 147 -11.82 -6.95 51.73
C PRO A 147 -13.15 -7.14 52.53
N TYR A 148 -14.22 -7.59 51.83
CA TYR A 148 -15.19 -8.65 52.27
C TYR A 148 -16.29 -8.43 53.35
N PHE A 149 -17.56 -8.21 52.89
CA PHE A 149 -18.80 -8.97 53.25
C PHE A 149 -19.34 -9.03 54.73
N PRO A 150 -20.54 -9.62 55.05
CA PRO A 150 -21.78 -9.76 54.26
C PRO A 150 -23.07 -9.15 54.95
N PRO A 151 -24.14 -9.86 55.39
CA PRO A 151 -25.51 -9.55 54.95
C PRO A 151 -26.52 -9.33 56.10
N ILE A 152 -27.84 -9.34 55.83
CA ILE A 152 -28.83 -10.13 56.60
C ILE A 152 -30.20 -10.25 55.88
N ASN A 153 -30.75 -11.47 55.89
CA ASN A 153 -32.11 -11.83 55.44
C ASN A 153 -33.19 -11.27 56.42
N ILE A 154 -34.50 -11.26 56.17
CA ILE A 154 -35.41 -12.43 56.19
C ILE A 154 -36.83 -12.00 55.78
N SER A 155 -37.46 -12.80 54.91
CA SER A 155 -38.91 -13.09 54.70
C SER A 155 -40.00 -12.14 55.28
N LYS A 156 -41.14 -12.01 54.58
CA LYS A 156 -42.26 -12.98 54.77
C LYS A 156 -43.23 -13.12 53.59
N LYS A 157 -44.11 -14.12 53.69
CA LYS A 157 -45.02 -14.62 52.65
C LYS A 157 -46.42 -13.96 52.71
N SER A 158 -47.09 -13.96 51.54
CA SER A 158 -48.54 -14.04 51.34
C SER A 158 -49.40 -12.82 51.78
N SER A 159 -50.66 -12.65 51.37
CA SER A 159 -51.58 -13.64 50.76
C SER A 159 -52.72 -13.10 49.89
N LYS A 160 -53.19 -13.97 48.97
CA LYS A 160 -54.59 -14.20 48.52
C LYS A 160 -55.32 -13.19 47.60
N SER A 161 -55.98 -13.80 46.61
CA SER A 161 -57.28 -13.50 45.99
C SER A 161 -57.49 -12.23 45.16
N ALA A 162 -58.40 -12.20 44.17
CA ALA A 162 -58.94 -13.27 43.28
C ALA A 162 -59.93 -12.62 42.29
N GLN A 163 -59.91 -13.01 41.00
CA GLN A 163 -61.09 -13.43 40.20
C GLN A 163 -60.71 -13.58 38.70
N SER A 164 -61.66 -14.03 37.89
CA SER A 164 -61.46 -14.70 36.60
C SER A 164 -61.89 -13.89 35.38
N ALA A 165 -61.16 -14.05 34.26
CA ALA A 165 -61.70 -13.93 32.91
C ALA A 165 -61.08 -15.02 32.00
N THR A 166 -61.84 -15.46 31.00
CA THR A 166 -61.69 -16.76 30.30
C THR A 166 -60.53 -16.83 29.28
N GLN A 167 -60.14 -18.06 28.94
CA GLN A 167 -59.03 -18.40 28.02
C GLN A 167 -59.32 -18.10 26.53
N VAL A 168 -58.24 -17.87 25.77
CA VAL A 168 -58.07 -18.37 24.40
C VAL A 168 -56.66 -18.98 24.30
N GLU A 169 -56.54 -20.26 23.89
CA GLU A 169 -55.23 -20.89 23.70
C GLU A 169 -54.63 -20.61 22.30
N PRO A 170 -53.41 -20.06 22.21
CA PRO A 170 -52.62 -20.14 20.98
C PRO A 170 -51.89 -21.48 20.89
N ARG A 171 -51.87 -22.10 19.70
CA ARG A 171 -51.16 -23.37 19.43
C ARG A 171 -49.71 -23.36 19.95
N LYS A 172 -49.27 -24.47 20.54
CA LYS A 172 -47.84 -24.73 20.82
C LYS A 172 -47.06 -24.65 19.50
N LEU A 173 -46.02 -23.82 19.49
CA LEU A 173 -45.12 -23.60 18.36
C LEU A 173 -43.90 -24.53 18.47
N ASN A 174 -43.40 -24.99 17.32
CA ASN A 174 -42.24 -25.88 17.26
C ASN A 174 -40.94 -25.16 17.63
N GLU A 175 -39.90 -25.92 17.98
CA GLU A 175 -38.63 -25.36 18.50
C GLU A 175 -38.01 -24.30 17.58
N TRP A 176 -38.04 -24.49 16.26
CA TRP A 176 -37.54 -23.51 15.29
C TRP A 176 -38.40 -22.23 15.25
N GLN A 177 -39.71 -22.32 15.48
CA GLN A 177 -40.62 -21.18 15.59
C GLN A 177 -40.46 -20.44 16.92
N GLN A 178 -40.09 -21.15 17.99
CA GLN A 178 -39.71 -20.55 19.27
C GLN A 178 -38.36 -19.81 19.14
N LYS A 179 -37.38 -20.40 18.46
CA LYS A 179 -36.09 -19.76 18.14
C LYS A 179 -36.28 -18.57 17.20
N LEU A 180 -37.14 -18.65 16.18
CA LEU A 180 -37.48 -17.50 15.31
C LEU A 180 -38.30 -16.43 16.03
N ARG A 181 -39.15 -16.77 17.02
CA ARG A 181 -39.74 -15.77 17.93
C ARG A 181 -38.67 -15.11 18.78
N ALA A 182 -37.84 -15.88 19.49
CA ALA A 182 -36.75 -15.32 20.30
C ALA A 182 -35.73 -14.50 19.47
N LEU A 183 -35.57 -14.81 18.18
CA LEU A 183 -34.79 -14.00 17.24
C LEU A 183 -35.54 -12.73 16.86
N ARG A 184 -36.80 -12.81 16.43
CA ARG A 184 -37.67 -11.67 16.07
C ARG A 184 -37.88 -10.71 17.24
N ASP A 185 -37.98 -11.24 18.45
CA ASP A 185 -38.21 -10.47 19.67
C ASP A 185 -36.89 -9.83 20.20
N ARG A 186 -35.73 -10.16 19.59
CA ARG A 186 -34.44 -9.43 19.68
C ARG A 186 -34.16 -8.54 18.46
N LEU A 187 -34.60 -8.95 17.27
CA LEU A 187 -34.48 -8.22 15.99
C LEU A 187 -35.55 -7.15 15.80
N ARG A 188 -36.55 -7.10 16.69
CA ARG A 188 -37.17 -5.83 17.06
C ARG A 188 -36.12 -4.92 17.69
N ILE A 189 -35.38 -4.25 16.80
CA ILE A 189 -35.01 -2.85 16.99
C ILE A 189 -36.23 -2.16 17.59
N ARG A 190 -36.00 -1.26 18.54
CA ARG A 190 -37.07 -0.57 19.25
C ARG A 190 -37.81 0.35 18.27
N ASP A 191 -38.86 -0.18 17.63
CA ASP A 191 -40.06 0.59 17.32
C ASP A 191 -40.56 1.14 18.65
N VAL A 192 -40.09 2.34 19.00
CA VAL A 192 -40.53 3.07 20.18
C VAL A 192 -41.88 3.69 19.86
N THR A 193 -42.89 2.84 19.67
CA THR A 193 -44.26 3.20 20.08
C THR A 193 -44.25 3.26 21.60
N ILE A 194 -43.71 4.37 22.14
CA ILE A 194 -44.12 4.85 23.45
C ILE A 194 -45.63 5.03 23.34
N GLU A 195 -46.39 4.23 24.09
CA GLU A 195 -47.68 4.72 24.56
C GLU A 195 -47.37 5.94 25.40
N THR A 196 -47.58 7.14 24.84
CA THR A 196 -47.39 8.39 25.56
C THR A 196 -48.49 8.49 26.61
N LYS A 197 -48.23 7.89 27.79
CA LYS A 197 -48.59 8.56 29.03
C LYS A 197 -48.15 10.02 28.84
N PRO A 198 -49.09 10.98 28.80
CA PRO A 198 -48.76 12.35 28.40
C PRO A 198 -47.66 12.83 29.31
N SER A 199 -46.51 13.17 28.72
CA SER A 199 -45.30 13.45 29.47
C SER A 199 -45.59 14.57 30.47
N SER A 200 -45.07 14.45 31.68
CA SER A 200 -45.15 15.52 32.68
C SER A 200 -44.17 16.67 32.34
N TYR A 201 -43.79 16.79 31.06
CA TYR A 201 -42.60 17.47 30.55
C TYR A 201 -42.71 17.60 29.01
N GLU A 202 -42.71 18.81 28.48
CA GLU A 202 -42.69 19.11 27.05
C GLU A 202 -41.58 20.14 26.79
N ILE A 203 -40.80 19.94 25.72
CA ILE A 203 -39.83 20.92 25.22
C ILE A 203 -40.55 21.87 24.25
N THR A 204 -40.30 23.17 24.37
CA THR A 204 -40.81 24.22 23.48
C THR A 204 -39.62 25.01 22.94
N TYR A 205 -39.71 25.36 21.67
CA TYR A 205 -38.72 26.16 20.96
C TYR A 205 -39.22 27.61 20.87
N GLN A 206 -38.37 28.57 21.22
CA GLN A 206 -38.76 29.97 21.31
C GLN A 206 -37.77 30.86 20.56
N ILE A 207 -38.26 31.66 19.63
CA ILE A 207 -37.46 32.70 18.97
C ILE A 207 -37.61 33.98 19.77
N ASP A 208 -36.51 34.48 20.31
CA ASP A 208 -36.47 35.76 21.02
C ASP A 208 -36.42 36.89 19.99
N VAL A 209 -37.57 37.51 19.71
CA VAL A 209 -37.69 38.52 18.63
C VAL A 209 -36.77 39.71 18.92
N ALA A 210 -36.75 40.17 20.18
CA ALA A 210 -36.01 41.36 20.57
C ALA A 210 -34.50 41.14 20.55
N ASP A 211 -33.99 40.02 21.07
CA ASP A 211 -32.56 39.73 20.99
C ASP A 211 -32.12 39.34 19.57
N SER A 212 -33.00 38.77 18.73
CA SER A 212 -32.71 38.53 17.30
C SER A 212 -32.52 39.84 16.54
N TRP A 213 -33.38 40.84 16.75
CA TRP A 213 -33.22 42.17 16.16
C TRP A 213 -31.95 42.90 16.63
N LYS A 214 -31.44 42.60 17.83
CA LYS A 214 -30.18 43.18 18.36
C LYS A 214 -28.92 42.50 17.80
N SER A 215 -28.97 41.19 17.56
CA SER A 215 -27.82 40.39 17.09
C SER A 215 -27.71 40.30 15.57
N GLY A 216 -28.80 40.50 14.83
CA GLY A 216 -28.91 40.20 13.39
C GLY A 216 -29.21 38.72 13.10
N HIS A 217 -29.02 37.83 14.08
CA HIS A 217 -29.13 36.38 13.92
C HIS A 217 -30.32 35.83 14.72
N LEU A 218 -30.96 34.77 14.23
CA LEU A 218 -32.13 34.19 14.90
C LEU A 218 -31.74 33.58 16.26
N MET A 219 -32.24 34.18 17.34
CA MET A 219 -31.94 33.83 18.73
C MET A 219 -32.90 32.77 19.24
N LEU A 220 -32.44 31.51 19.26
CA LEU A 220 -33.25 30.37 19.68
C LEU A 220 -33.04 30.06 21.17
N GLN A 221 -34.11 30.20 21.96
CA GLN A 221 -34.20 29.72 23.33
C GLN A 221 -34.95 28.38 23.39
N ILE A 222 -34.45 27.45 24.21
CA ILE A 222 -35.06 26.12 24.41
C ILE A 222 -35.54 26.00 25.86
N VAL A 223 -36.83 25.75 26.02
CA VAL A 223 -37.49 25.75 27.33
C VAL A 223 -38.26 24.46 27.59
N GLU A 224 -38.38 24.11 28.86
CA GLU A 224 -39.19 22.99 29.34
C GLU A 224 -40.44 23.52 30.07
N CYS A 225 -41.57 22.86 29.85
CA CYS A 225 -42.77 23.07 30.67
C CYS A 225 -43.28 21.74 31.24
N GLN A 226 -43.65 21.74 32.52
CA GLN A 226 -44.08 20.53 33.23
C GLN A 226 -45.59 20.54 33.49
N ARG A 227 -46.27 19.43 33.20
CA ARG A 227 -47.74 19.34 33.35
C ARG A 227 -48.14 19.27 34.82
N ARG A 228 -49.06 20.14 35.26
CA ARG A 228 -49.57 20.16 36.64
C ARG A 228 -50.53 19.00 36.87
N SER A 229 -50.68 18.60 38.13
CA SER A 229 -51.66 17.57 38.56
C SER A 229 -53.12 17.92 38.25
N THR A 230 -53.43 19.20 37.98
CA THR A 230 -54.74 19.69 37.52
C THR A 230 -54.94 19.59 36.00
N GLY A 231 -53.99 19.02 35.25
CA GLY A 231 -54.11 18.74 33.82
C GLY A 231 -53.61 19.84 32.88
N GLY A 232 -53.45 21.08 33.36
CA GLY A 232 -52.86 22.21 32.61
C GLY A 232 -51.34 22.34 32.76
N TRP A 233 -50.71 23.17 31.93
CA TRP A 233 -49.25 23.34 31.90
C TRP A 233 -48.67 24.18 33.05
N GLY A 234 -47.39 23.98 33.35
CA GLY A 234 -46.65 24.55 34.48
C GLY A 234 -46.25 26.01 34.33
N LYS A 235 -45.22 26.44 35.06
CA LYS A 235 -44.40 27.58 34.64
C LYS A 235 -43.30 27.06 33.72
N ILE A 236 -43.05 27.79 32.64
CA ILE A 236 -41.94 27.55 31.70
C ILE A 236 -40.60 27.79 32.42
N LYS A 237 -39.57 27.02 32.08
CA LYS A 237 -38.20 27.13 32.60
C LYS A 237 -37.18 26.88 31.49
N PRO A 238 -35.94 27.40 31.59
CA PRO A 238 -34.81 26.94 30.78
C PRO A 238 -34.64 25.41 30.81
N LEU A 239 -34.39 24.80 29.65
CA LEU A 239 -34.07 23.36 29.53
C LEU A 239 -32.82 23.02 30.38
N LYS A 240 -32.91 22.03 31.28
CA LYS A 240 -31.78 21.58 32.12
C LYS A 240 -31.27 20.18 31.77
N LEU A 241 -31.03 19.93 30.48
CA LEU A 241 -30.42 18.67 30.02
C LEU A 241 -28.96 18.57 30.46
N LYS A 242 -28.50 17.38 30.86
CA LYS A 242 -27.07 17.11 31.17
C LYS A 242 -26.31 16.64 29.95
N ALA A 243 -24.99 16.84 29.92
CA ALA A 243 -24.10 16.15 28.96
C ALA A 243 -24.31 14.62 29.05
N GLY A 244 -24.49 13.95 27.90
CA GLY A 244 -24.89 12.54 27.82
C GLY A 244 -26.38 12.25 28.08
N GLY A 245 -27.18 13.24 28.49
CA GLY A 245 -28.62 13.08 28.72
C GLY A 245 -29.45 12.95 27.45
N LEU A 246 -28.91 13.37 26.29
CA LEU A 246 -29.60 13.50 25.00
C LEU A 246 -30.33 12.22 24.57
N GLU A 247 -29.71 11.05 24.68
CA GLU A 247 -30.31 9.76 24.28
C GLU A 247 -31.62 9.43 25.03
N ASN A 248 -31.79 9.98 26.24
CA ASN A 248 -32.90 9.71 27.15
C ASN A 248 -34.13 10.60 26.93
N LEU A 249 -34.08 11.56 26.00
CA LEU A 249 -35.27 12.31 25.60
C LEU A 249 -36.27 11.37 24.90
N PRO A 250 -37.58 11.50 25.16
CA PRO A 250 -38.58 10.54 24.69
C PRO A 250 -38.87 10.64 23.19
N GLU A 251 -38.67 11.81 22.59
CA GLU A 251 -39.02 12.10 21.19
C GLU A 251 -37.81 12.00 20.26
N ALA A 252 -38.05 11.65 18.99
CA ALA A 252 -36.98 11.52 18.00
C ALA A 252 -36.49 12.90 17.52
N ASP A 253 -37.42 13.81 17.24
CA ASP A 253 -37.12 15.12 16.67
C ASP A 253 -36.39 16.02 17.65
N ASP A 254 -36.79 16.05 18.93
CA ASP A 254 -36.06 16.77 19.98
C ASP A 254 -34.60 16.32 20.08
N ARG A 255 -34.33 15.01 19.93
CA ARG A 255 -32.96 14.47 19.94
C ARG A 255 -32.18 14.85 18.70
N ALA A 256 -32.80 14.80 17.53
CA ALA A 256 -32.18 15.23 16.28
C ALA A 256 -31.85 16.72 16.30
N ILE A 257 -32.81 17.57 16.68
CA ILE A 257 -32.67 19.02 16.76
C ILE A 257 -31.55 19.39 17.75
N LEU A 258 -31.61 18.89 18.99
CA LEU A 258 -30.60 19.19 20.00
C LEU A 258 -29.21 18.64 19.64
N ALA A 259 -29.11 17.53 18.91
CA ALA A 259 -27.81 17.03 18.41
C ALA A 259 -27.12 18.01 17.46
N HIS A 260 -27.88 18.67 16.57
CA HIS A 260 -27.31 19.65 15.63
C HIS A 260 -26.98 20.97 16.34
N LEU A 261 -27.85 21.44 17.24
CA LEU A 261 -27.64 22.68 18.01
C LEU A 261 -26.41 22.61 18.94
N LEU A 262 -26.02 21.42 19.39
CA LEU A 262 -24.79 21.24 20.18
C LEU A 262 -23.49 21.51 19.41
N GLY A 263 -23.53 21.53 18.07
CA GLY A 263 -22.45 22.03 17.22
C GLY A 263 -22.56 23.52 16.85
N GLY A 264 -23.64 24.20 17.26
CA GLY A 264 -23.92 25.60 16.93
C GLY A 264 -23.25 26.62 17.87
N ILE A 265 -23.39 27.90 17.53
CA ILE A 265 -22.82 29.01 18.29
C ILE A 265 -23.68 29.25 19.55
N GLN A 266 -23.05 29.15 20.73
CA GLN A 266 -23.73 29.20 22.03
C GLN A 266 -23.77 30.63 22.56
N ASP A 267 -24.95 31.12 22.97
CA ASP A 267 -25.04 32.43 23.61
C ASP A 267 -24.50 32.38 25.05
N ARG A 268 -23.65 33.35 25.40
CA ARG A 268 -23.04 33.52 26.73
C ARG A 268 -23.49 34.78 27.46
N SER A 269 -24.36 35.59 26.84
CA SER A 269 -24.79 36.91 27.35
C SER A 269 -25.45 36.88 28.73
N GLY A 270 -26.11 35.77 29.10
CA GLY A 270 -26.96 35.68 30.29
C GLY A 270 -26.30 35.17 31.58
N THR A 271 -25.06 34.67 31.56
CA THR A 271 -24.39 34.11 32.76
C THR A 271 -23.45 35.13 33.41
N GLN A 272 -23.97 35.88 34.39
CA GLN A 272 -23.13 36.71 35.27
C GLN A 272 -22.11 35.86 36.04
N THR A 273 -20.93 36.45 36.25
CA THR A 273 -19.77 35.85 36.88
C THR A 273 -20.02 35.44 38.33
N ILE A 274 -19.99 34.14 38.60
CA ILE A 274 -19.63 33.60 39.92
C ILE A 274 -18.40 32.72 39.71
N ALA A 275 -17.23 33.24 40.07
CA ALA A 275 -16.02 32.44 40.12
C ALA A 275 -16.09 31.43 41.28
N GLY A 276 -15.63 30.20 41.05
CA GLY A 276 -15.38 29.22 42.11
C GLY A 276 -16.61 28.48 42.66
N SER A 277 -17.29 27.66 41.85
CA SER A 277 -17.99 26.47 42.38
C SER A 277 -18.18 25.36 41.32
N THR A 278 -18.35 24.15 41.82
CA THR A 278 -18.36 22.87 41.11
C THR A 278 -19.50 22.67 40.10
N LEU A 279 -19.19 21.94 39.01
CA LEU A 279 -20.09 21.13 38.17
C LEU A 279 -21.50 21.70 37.85
N ASN A 280 -21.60 22.64 36.92
CA ASN A 280 -22.79 22.77 36.08
C ASN A 280 -22.63 21.94 34.79
N GLN A 281 -22.88 20.63 34.86
CA GLN A 281 -22.87 19.69 33.71
C GLN A 281 -24.06 19.89 32.74
N HIS A 282 -24.66 21.08 32.72
CA HIS A 282 -25.88 21.37 31.97
C HIS A 282 -25.56 22.01 30.62
N LEU A 283 -26.28 21.56 29.60
CA LEU A 283 -26.15 22.09 28.24
C LEU A 283 -26.73 23.51 28.16
N PRO A 284 -26.21 24.38 27.27
CA PRO A 284 -26.78 25.70 27.03
C PRO A 284 -28.20 25.58 26.47
N HIS A 285 -28.98 26.64 26.68
CA HIS A 285 -30.40 26.71 26.32
C HIS A 285 -30.75 27.97 25.50
N ARG A 286 -29.74 28.75 25.09
CA ARG A 286 -29.83 29.85 24.12
C ARG A 286 -28.73 29.66 23.07
N PHE A 287 -29.09 29.78 21.80
CA PHE A 287 -28.22 29.53 20.65
C PHE A 287 -28.37 30.65 19.61
N HIS A 288 -27.25 31.05 19.01
CA HIS A 288 -27.21 31.89 17.81
C HIS A 288 -27.32 30.95 16.59
N MET A 289 -28.39 31.09 15.80
CA MET A 289 -28.63 30.25 14.63
C MET A 289 -27.98 30.87 13.39
N THR A 290 -26.99 30.19 12.81
CA THR A 290 -26.41 30.54 11.50
C THR A 290 -27.35 30.09 10.38
N HIS A 291 -27.35 30.78 9.23
CA HIS A 291 -28.26 30.48 8.11
C HIS A 291 -28.35 28.97 7.77
N SER A 292 -27.21 28.29 7.61
CA SER A 292 -27.18 26.86 7.26
C SER A 292 -27.79 25.95 8.35
N LEU A 293 -27.75 26.35 9.63
CA LEU A 293 -28.48 25.66 10.70
C LEU A 293 -29.97 26.04 10.71
N THR A 294 -30.29 27.30 10.43
CA THR A 294 -31.66 27.81 10.31
C THR A 294 -32.45 27.03 9.25
N SER A 295 -31.94 26.98 8.01
CA SER A 295 -32.57 26.26 6.89
C SER A 295 -32.70 24.75 7.17
N ALA A 296 -31.71 24.13 7.82
CA ALA A 296 -31.75 22.71 8.14
C ALA A 296 -32.65 22.30 9.34
N LEU A 297 -33.01 23.25 10.21
CA LEU A 297 -33.67 22.96 11.49
C LEU A 297 -35.03 23.63 11.69
N LEU A 298 -35.28 24.82 11.12
CA LEU A 298 -36.60 25.47 11.21
C LEU A 298 -37.76 24.63 10.65
N PRO A 299 -37.68 23.99 9.46
CA PRO A 299 -38.77 23.15 8.97
C PRO A 299 -39.13 22.03 9.96
N ARG A 300 -38.10 21.42 10.57
CA ARG A 300 -38.26 20.38 11.60
C ARG A 300 -38.88 20.93 12.89
N MET A 301 -38.42 22.08 13.38
CA MET A 301 -38.99 22.73 14.57
C MET A 301 -40.46 23.10 14.36
N CYS A 302 -40.81 23.69 13.22
CA CYS A 302 -42.19 24.03 12.86
C CYS A 302 -43.06 22.77 12.75
N SER A 303 -42.57 21.67 12.17
CA SER A 303 -43.33 20.41 12.09
C SER A 303 -43.68 19.79 13.44
N THR A 304 -43.00 20.15 14.54
CA THR A 304 -43.41 19.72 15.90
C THR A 304 -44.64 20.45 16.42
N GLY A 305 -45.00 21.62 15.84
CA GLY A 305 -46.03 22.51 16.37
C GLY A 305 -45.64 23.21 17.69
N ARG A 306 -44.34 23.25 18.04
CA ARG A 306 -43.83 23.79 19.31
C ARG A 306 -42.84 24.94 19.18
N LEU A 307 -42.65 25.49 17.98
CA LEU A 307 -41.92 26.74 17.76
C LEU A 307 -42.86 27.95 17.96
N ARG A 308 -42.44 28.95 18.73
CA ARG A 308 -43.20 30.18 19.04
C ARG A 308 -42.30 31.41 19.06
N LEU A 309 -42.84 32.59 18.79
CA LEU A 309 -42.18 33.87 19.04
C LEU A 309 -42.30 34.24 20.52
N LEU A 310 -41.27 34.90 21.06
CA LEU A 310 -41.24 35.57 22.35
C LEU A 310 -41.04 37.07 22.11
N PHE A 311 -41.97 37.88 22.61
CA PHE A 311 -41.95 39.34 22.48
C PHE A 311 -41.45 40.02 23.77
N ASP A 312 -40.98 41.28 23.67
CA ASP A 312 -40.42 42.06 24.80
C ASP A 312 -41.36 42.18 26.03
N ASP A 313 -42.68 42.11 25.83
CA ASP A 313 -43.66 42.15 26.92
C ASP A 313 -43.88 40.79 27.62
N GLY A 314 -43.12 39.76 27.22
CA GLY A 314 -43.17 38.41 27.77
C GLY A 314 -44.33 37.56 27.26
N LYS A 315 -45.13 38.03 26.29
CA LYS A 315 -46.13 37.20 25.59
C LYS A 315 -45.46 36.27 24.59
N MET A 316 -46.20 35.23 24.23
CA MET A 316 -45.79 34.20 23.26
C MET A 316 -46.85 34.06 22.19
N SER A 317 -46.43 33.79 20.95
CA SER A 317 -47.34 33.52 19.82
C SER A 317 -48.03 32.16 19.92
N ASP A 318 -49.04 31.94 19.07
CA ASP A 318 -49.41 30.58 18.63
C ASP A 318 -48.22 29.90 17.91
N PRO A 319 -48.27 28.58 17.68
CA PRO A 319 -47.23 27.88 16.91
C PRO A 319 -47.02 28.45 15.50
N ILE A 320 -45.75 28.53 15.09
CA ILE A 320 -45.31 29.08 13.80
C ILE A 320 -45.26 27.96 12.74
N THR A 321 -45.61 28.28 11.48
CA THR A 321 -45.47 27.40 10.30
C THR A 321 -44.22 27.75 9.48
N PHE A 322 -43.85 26.89 8.53
CA PHE A 322 -42.68 27.08 7.65
C PHE A 322 -43.11 26.88 6.19
N SER A 323 -42.72 27.80 5.31
CA SER A 323 -43.21 27.88 3.93
C SER A 323 -42.05 27.85 2.93
N GLU A 324 -41.52 26.66 2.69
CA GLU A 324 -40.32 26.42 1.86
C GLU A 324 -40.63 26.34 0.35
N GLU A 325 -41.89 26.14 -0.03
CA GLU A 325 -42.34 26.00 -1.43
C GLU A 325 -42.80 27.34 -2.07
N VAL A 326 -42.33 28.47 -1.54
CA VAL A 326 -42.72 29.83 -1.97
C VAL A 326 -41.48 30.59 -2.45
N GLU A 327 -41.62 31.41 -3.50
CA GLU A 327 -40.52 32.28 -3.95
C GLU A 327 -40.07 33.25 -2.83
N PRO A 328 -38.77 33.58 -2.76
CA PRO A 328 -38.25 34.50 -1.76
C PRO A 328 -38.86 35.89 -1.92
N TRP A 329 -38.91 36.61 -0.80
CA TRP A 329 -39.02 38.05 -0.82
C TRP A 329 -37.70 38.66 -1.31
N ASP A 330 -37.75 39.66 -2.18
CA ASP A 330 -36.63 40.51 -2.56
C ASP A 330 -36.59 41.75 -1.65
N LEU A 331 -35.48 41.97 -0.94
CA LEU A 331 -35.26 43.21 -0.20
C LEU A 331 -34.92 44.36 -1.17
N SER A 332 -35.79 45.37 -1.21
CA SER A 332 -35.63 46.54 -2.09
C SER A 332 -35.81 47.85 -1.32
N LEU A 333 -35.29 48.95 -1.85
CA LEU A 333 -35.55 50.30 -1.36
C LEU A 333 -36.45 51.06 -2.34
N THR A 334 -37.44 51.76 -1.80
CA THR A 334 -38.25 52.75 -2.51
C THR A 334 -37.93 54.15 -1.99
N MET A 335 -38.22 55.17 -2.80
CA MET A 335 -38.15 56.59 -2.42
C MET A 335 -39.57 57.14 -2.37
N GLU A 336 -40.05 57.50 -1.18
CA GLU A 336 -41.43 57.96 -0.95
C GLU A 336 -41.47 59.39 -0.36
N PRO A 337 -42.53 60.18 -0.62
CA PRO A 337 -42.74 61.47 0.06
C PRO A 337 -43.12 61.26 1.54
N SER A 338 -42.43 61.95 2.46
CA SER A 338 -42.61 61.75 3.90
C SER A 338 -43.98 62.21 4.40
N ALA A 339 -44.71 61.32 5.08
CA ALA A 339 -46.09 61.52 5.50
C ALA A 339 -46.24 62.34 6.81
N GLY A 340 -45.67 63.56 6.86
CA GLY A 340 -45.70 64.39 8.07
C GLY A 340 -45.68 65.91 7.82
N GLY A 341 -46.75 66.61 8.21
CA GLY A 341 -46.78 68.07 8.36
C GLY A 341 -47.46 68.84 7.23
N SER A 342 -48.74 69.17 7.41
CA SER A 342 -49.61 69.86 6.42
C SER A 342 -49.30 71.35 6.17
N GLU A 343 -48.11 71.85 6.54
CA GLU A 343 -47.70 73.26 6.37
C GLU A 343 -46.25 73.44 5.84
N ALA A 344 -45.54 72.34 5.50
CA ALA A 344 -44.21 72.42 4.89
C ALA A 344 -44.28 72.80 3.39
N LYS A 345 -43.35 73.64 2.92
CA LYS A 345 -43.45 74.29 1.59
C LYS A 345 -42.67 73.61 0.45
N GLN A 346 -42.05 72.47 0.74
CA GLN A 346 -41.42 71.56 -0.21
C GLN A 346 -41.68 70.13 0.28
N ALA A 347 -41.93 69.19 -0.63
CA ALA A 347 -42.03 67.77 -0.26
C ALA A 347 -40.62 67.23 0.00
N GLN A 348 -40.38 66.74 1.22
CA GLN A 348 -39.22 65.90 1.50
C GLN A 348 -39.54 64.45 1.13
N TRP A 349 -38.56 63.82 0.50
CA TRP A 349 -38.56 62.39 0.18
C TRP A 349 -37.69 61.67 1.21
N GLN A 350 -37.99 60.40 1.43
CA GLN A 350 -37.28 59.52 2.37
C GLN A 350 -37.01 58.16 1.69
N ILE A 351 -35.87 57.55 2.00
CA ILE A 351 -35.60 56.17 1.58
C ILE A 351 -36.33 55.24 2.54
N LYS A 352 -37.10 54.28 2.01
CA LYS A 352 -37.78 53.25 2.80
C LYS A 352 -37.47 51.85 2.25
N PRO A 353 -37.02 50.90 3.10
CA PRO A 353 -36.90 49.50 2.70
C PRO A 353 -38.27 48.80 2.70
N ILE A 354 -38.50 48.01 1.65
CA ILE A 354 -39.71 47.24 1.37
C ILE A 354 -39.33 45.82 0.94
N LEU A 355 -40.28 44.90 1.07
CA LEU A 355 -40.16 43.52 0.59
C LEU A 355 -41.08 43.33 -0.61
N ILE A 356 -40.57 42.69 -1.66
CA ILE A 356 -41.30 42.50 -2.93
C ILE A 356 -41.28 41.03 -3.32
N ARG A 357 -42.39 40.50 -3.83
CA ARG A 357 -42.47 39.15 -4.39
C ARG A 357 -43.55 39.12 -5.46
N GLU A 358 -43.18 38.81 -6.70
CA GLU A 358 -44.04 38.97 -7.88
C GLU A 358 -44.69 40.37 -7.95
N GLU A 359 -46.00 40.47 -7.73
CA GLU A 359 -46.76 41.73 -7.66
C GLU A 359 -47.12 42.14 -6.20
N GLU A 360 -46.76 41.34 -5.18
CA GLU A 360 -46.98 41.66 -3.77
C GLU A 360 -45.86 42.58 -3.23
N THR A 361 -46.24 43.71 -2.61
CA THR A 361 -45.31 44.61 -1.89
C THR A 361 -45.72 44.69 -0.43
N LEU A 362 -44.75 44.54 0.47
CA LEU A 362 -44.94 44.48 1.91
C LEU A 362 -44.02 45.47 2.64
N SER A 363 -44.58 46.21 3.61
CA SER A 363 -43.82 47.13 4.46
C SER A 363 -43.06 46.35 5.54
N ILE A 364 -41.81 46.72 5.80
CA ILE A 364 -40.99 46.15 6.89
C ILE A 364 -41.54 46.50 8.29
N ASP A 365 -42.47 47.46 8.38
CA ASP A 365 -43.21 47.77 9.60
C ASP A 365 -44.30 46.72 9.93
N ASP A 366 -44.78 45.97 8.91
CA ASP A 366 -45.83 44.95 9.04
C ASP A 366 -45.25 43.53 9.31
N VAL A 367 -43.94 43.43 9.58
CA VAL A 367 -43.18 42.18 9.72
C VAL A 367 -42.69 41.98 11.16
N GLU A 368 -42.92 40.78 11.71
CA GLU A 368 -42.60 40.43 13.11
C GLU A 368 -41.09 40.34 13.34
N LEU A 369 -40.36 39.68 12.43
CA LEU A 369 -38.91 39.53 12.46
C LEU A 369 -38.34 39.40 11.04
N ILE A 370 -37.18 40.02 10.80
CA ILE A 370 -36.32 39.76 9.63
C ILE A 370 -34.95 39.36 10.17
N VAL A 371 -34.33 38.36 9.55
CA VAL A 371 -33.03 37.80 9.94
C VAL A 371 -32.02 38.04 8.83
N GLU A 372 -30.81 38.46 9.20
CA GLU A 372 -29.68 38.67 8.28
C GLU A 372 -29.43 37.42 7.44
N GLY A 373 -29.43 37.58 6.12
CA GLY A 373 -29.22 36.52 5.14
C GLY A 373 -30.24 35.39 5.23
N GLY A 374 -31.52 35.63 4.97
CA GLY A 374 -32.37 34.55 4.42
C GLY A 374 -33.84 34.44 4.81
N TRP A 375 -34.34 35.11 5.86
CA TRP A 375 -35.65 34.75 6.44
C TRP A 375 -36.49 35.92 6.98
N VAL A 376 -37.79 35.87 6.68
CA VAL A 376 -38.85 36.78 7.13
C VAL A 376 -39.87 36.01 7.98
N VAL A 377 -40.40 36.64 9.03
CA VAL A 377 -41.49 36.09 9.85
C VAL A 377 -42.68 37.03 9.84
N ARG A 378 -43.81 36.53 9.32
CA ARG A 378 -45.06 37.29 9.08
C ARG A 378 -46.26 36.38 9.34
N ASP A 379 -47.32 36.90 9.95
CA ASP A 379 -48.62 36.23 10.10
C ASP A 379 -48.58 34.82 10.75
N ARG A 380 -47.52 34.52 11.52
CA ARG A 380 -47.14 33.19 12.08
C ARG A 380 -46.62 32.17 11.05
N SER A 381 -46.08 32.62 9.93
CA SER A 381 -45.26 31.82 9.00
C SER A 381 -43.82 32.32 8.94
N ILE A 382 -42.89 31.44 8.56
CA ILE A 382 -41.52 31.79 8.18
C ILE A 382 -41.36 31.55 6.69
N GLU A 383 -40.93 32.59 5.98
CA GLU A 383 -40.81 32.67 4.52
C GLU A 383 -39.38 33.10 4.12
N PRO A 384 -38.85 32.63 2.98
CA PRO A 384 -37.50 32.99 2.52
C PRO A 384 -37.38 34.46 2.08
N LEU A 385 -36.16 35.01 2.18
CA LEU A 385 -35.80 36.38 1.82
C LEU A 385 -34.40 36.41 1.19
N GLU A 386 -34.26 37.00 0.01
CA GLU A 386 -32.96 37.45 -0.50
C GLU A 386 -32.73 38.90 -0.06
N ASP A 387 -31.69 39.10 0.76
CA ASP A 387 -31.35 40.40 1.35
C ASP A 387 -30.15 41.09 0.69
N PHE A 388 -29.58 40.48 -0.36
CA PHE A 388 -28.53 41.00 -1.24
C PHE A 388 -27.32 41.67 -0.54
N GLU A 389 -26.96 41.18 0.66
CA GLU A 389 -25.92 41.76 1.53
C GLU A 389 -26.19 43.21 2.00
N VAL A 390 -27.46 43.65 1.98
CA VAL A 390 -27.90 45.01 2.37
C VAL A 390 -28.77 45.06 3.64
N TYR A 391 -28.73 44.03 4.50
CA TYR A 391 -29.48 43.96 5.77
C TYR A 391 -29.30 45.18 6.70
N GLU A 392 -28.13 45.82 6.74
CA GLU A 392 -27.88 47.02 7.55
C GLU A 392 -28.83 48.18 7.20
N TRP A 393 -29.41 48.24 6.00
CA TRP A 393 -30.46 49.22 5.65
C TRP A 393 -31.75 49.04 6.47
N ILE A 394 -32.11 47.79 6.80
CA ILE A 394 -33.24 47.48 7.69
C ILE A 394 -32.97 48.01 9.09
N ARG A 395 -31.72 47.84 9.56
CA ARG A 395 -31.26 48.32 10.86
C ARG A 395 -31.30 49.85 10.94
N SER A 396 -30.72 50.54 9.95
CA SER A 396 -30.72 52.00 9.88
C SER A 396 -32.14 52.58 9.74
N TYR A 397 -33.05 51.92 9.01
CA TYR A 397 -34.46 52.33 8.97
C TYR A 397 -35.13 52.24 10.36
N ARG A 398 -34.96 51.11 11.07
CA ARG A 398 -35.54 50.90 12.41
C ARG A 398 -34.91 51.78 13.49
N ASN A 399 -33.65 52.19 13.32
CA ASN A 399 -32.99 53.19 14.18
C ASN A 399 -33.39 54.64 13.84
N HIS A 400 -34.10 54.88 12.73
CA HIS A 400 -34.39 56.20 12.15
C HIS A 400 -33.13 56.98 11.71
N GLU A 401 -32.14 56.26 11.18
CA GLU A 401 -30.85 56.78 10.72
C GLU A 401 -30.82 57.06 9.20
N LEU A 402 -31.87 56.68 8.44
CA LEU A 402 -31.96 56.96 6.99
C LEU A 402 -32.25 58.44 6.70
N PRO A 403 -31.64 59.03 5.65
CA PRO A 403 -31.78 60.44 5.33
C PRO A 403 -33.13 60.80 4.69
N SER A 404 -33.58 62.03 4.94
CA SER A 404 -34.60 62.71 4.14
C SER A 404 -33.99 63.85 3.33
N PHE A 405 -34.50 64.07 2.12
CA PHE A 405 -33.89 64.95 1.12
C PHE A 405 -34.96 65.68 0.29
N PRO A 406 -34.67 66.86 -0.30
CA PRO A 406 -35.54 67.53 -1.26
C PRO A 406 -35.57 66.78 -2.61
N GLU A 407 -36.69 66.82 -3.33
CA GLU A 407 -36.86 66.18 -4.65
C GLU A 407 -35.78 66.56 -5.67
N ILE A 408 -35.21 67.76 -5.55
CA ILE A 408 -34.15 68.28 -6.44
C ILE A 408 -32.85 67.49 -6.30
N GLU A 409 -32.53 67.03 -5.09
CA GLU A 409 -31.28 66.33 -4.74
C GLU A 409 -31.38 64.81 -4.99
N GLY A 410 -32.54 64.30 -5.42
CA GLY A 410 -32.78 62.86 -5.60
C GLY A 410 -31.83 62.17 -6.58
N LYS A 411 -31.28 62.90 -7.57
CA LYS A 411 -30.24 62.35 -8.46
C LYS A 411 -28.86 62.28 -7.81
N ASP A 412 -28.53 63.24 -6.95
CA ASP A 412 -27.26 63.25 -6.21
C ASP A 412 -27.25 62.13 -5.16
N VAL A 413 -28.41 61.87 -4.51
CA VAL A 413 -28.62 60.70 -3.62
C VAL A 413 -28.40 59.39 -4.37
N ILE A 414 -28.93 59.23 -5.58
CA ILE A 414 -28.73 58.02 -6.39
C ILE A 414 -27.26 57.87 -6.81
N GLN A 415 -26.59 58.95 -7.17
CA GLN A 415 -25.15 58.90 -7.47
C GLN A 415 -24.32 58.45 -6.25
N GLU A 416 -24.64 58.92 -5.05
CA GLU A 416 -23.96 58.47 -3.81
C GLU A 416 -24.29 57.01 -3.48
N LEU A 417 -25.54 56.56 -3.62
CA LEU A 417 -25.96 55.16 -3.46
C LEU A 417 -25.14 54.22 -4.36
N MET A 418 -24.82 54.65 -5.58
CA MET A 418 -24.01 53.87 -6.53
C MET A 418 -22.52 53.79 -6.18
N THR A 419 -22.03 54.57 -5.21
CA THR A 419 -20.65 54.47 -4.68
C THR A 419 -20.49 53.43 -3.56
N LEU A 420 -21.59 52.86 -3.07
CA LEU A 420 -21.58 51.97 -1.91
C LEU A 420 -21.05 50.56 -2.27
N PRO A 421 -20.45 49.82 -1.31
CA PRO A 421 -19.87 48.49 -1.58
C PRO A 421 -20.88 47.45 -2.09
N SER A 422 -22.14 47.56 -1.65
CA SER A 422 -23.26 46.75 -2.10
C SER A 422 -24.40 47.69 -2.48
N VAL A 423 -24.80 47.69 -3.76
CA VAL A 423 -25.95 48.46 -4.23
C VAL A 423 -27.24 47.73 -3.83
N PRO A 424 -28.11 48.31 -3.00
CA PRO A 424 -29.42 47.72 -2.72
C PRO A 424 -30.28 47.73 -3.99
N ARG A 425 -31.25 46.81 -4.12
CA ARG A 425 -32.21 46.88 -5.22
C ARG A 425 -33.08 48.12 -5.06
N LEU A 426 -33.21 48.93 -6.12
CA LEU A 426 -33.90 50.21 -6.09
C LEU A 426 -35.16 50.16 -6.97
N GLU A 427 -36.33 50.23 -6.37
CA GLU A 427 -37.59 50.45 -7.09
C GLU A 427 -37.85 51.96 -7.16
N LEU A 428 -37.58 52.54 -8.32
CA LEU A 428 -37.56 53.99 -8.54
C LEU A 428 -38.69 54.39 -9.49
N THR A 429 -39.35 55.52 -9.21
CA THR A 429 -40.30 56.13 -10.16
C THR A 429 -39.58 56.61 -11.42
N ASP A 430 -40.31 56.71 -12.54
CA ASP A 430 -39.91 57.13 -13.90
C ASP A 430 -38.97 58.36 -13.97
N LYS A 431 -38.93 59.19 -12.92
CA LYS A 431 -38.04 60.36 -12.77
C LYS A 431 -36.56 60.01 -12.61
N TRP A 432 -36.26 58.78 -12.17
CA TRP A 432 -35.02 58.42 -11.50
C TRP A 432 -34.46 57.04 -11.92
N GLU A 433 -34.95 56.46 -13.02
CA GLU A 433 -34.48 55.18 -13.55
C GLU A 433 -32.95 55.12 -13.76
N ILE A 434 -32.37 53.94 -13.52
CA ILE A 434 -30.95 53.61 -13.69
C ILE A 434 -30.84 52.62 -14.87
N GLU A 435 -29.84 52.80 -15.75
CA GLU A 435 -29.64 51.87 -16.87
C GLU A 435 -29.13 50.51 -16.36
N GLN A 436 -29.86 49.45 -16.69
CA GLN A 436 -29.52 48.07 -16.32
C GLN A 436 -28.91 47.33 -17.52
N LYS A 437 -27.63 46.96 -17.40
CA LYS A 437 -26.88 46.17 -18.38
C LYS A 437 -26.99 44.68 -18.02
N HIS A 438 -27.33 43.84 -18.99
CA HIS A 438 -27.31 42.38 -18.84
C HIS A 438 -26.15 41.79 -19.64
N ILE A 439 -25.20 41.15 -18.96
CA ILE A 439 -23.97 40.60 -19.54
C ILE A 439 -23.83 39.16 -19.06
N VAL A 440 -23.46 38.24 -19.96
CA VAL A 440 -23.29 36.82 -19.62
C VAL A 440 -21.92 36.62 -18.96
N PRO A 441 -21.83 36.09 -17.73
CA PRO A 441 -20.54 35.90 -17.06
C PRO A 441 -19.71 34.79 -17.70
N THR A 442 -18.39 34.96 -17.75
CA THR A 442 -17.45 33.85 -17.99
C THR A 442 -16.90 33.31 -16.66
N PRO A 443 -16.79 31.97 -16.50
CA PRO A 443 -16.38 31.37 -15.24
C PRO A 443 -14.87 31.17 -15.14
N ARG A 444 -14.31 31.48 -13.97
CA ARG A 444 -12.89 31.36 -13.64
C ARG A 444 -12.70 30.62 -12.32
N LEU A 445 -11.77 29.67 -12.29
CA LEU A 445 -11.43 28.88 -11.10
C LEU A 445 -9.97 29.14 -10.69
N LYS A 446 -9.76 29.64 -9.48
CA LYS A 446 -8.45 30.04 -8.96
C LYS A 446 -7.97 29.06 -7.88
N LEU A 447 -7.04 28.18 -8.23
CA LEU A 447 -6.49 27.13 -7.37
C LEU A 447 -5.35 27.66 -6.48
N PHE A 448 -5.38 27.39 -5.18
CA PHE A 448 -4.28 27.75 -4.27
C PHE A 448 -3.37 26.57 -3.98
N THR A 449 -2.04 26.78 -3.97
CA THR A 449 -1.10 25.69 -3.66
C THR A 449 -1.23 25.22 -2.20
N PRO A 450 -1.21 23.89 -1.94
CA PRO A 450 -1.46 23.36 -0.60
C PRO A 450 -0.30 23.65 0.37
N SER A 451 -0.50 24.65 1.24
CA SER A 451 0.50 25.08 2.23
C SER A 451 0.85 23.98 3.24
N LEU A 452 2.13 23.57 3.23
CA LEU A 452 2.72 22.53 4.08
C LEU A 452 2.62 22.78 5.60
N LYS A 453 2.16 23.96 6.04
CA LYS A 453 2.00 24.33 7.46
C LYS A 453 0.58 24.16 8.01
N GLY A 454 -0.41 23.77 7.19
CA GLY A 454 -1.81 23.64 7.60
C GLY A 454 -2.23 22.23 8.05
N LYS A 455 -3.22 22.14 8.96
CA LYS A 455 -3.97 20.90 9.25
C LYS A 455 -4.97 20.54 8.12
N MET A 456 -4.57 20.64 6.86
CA MET A 456 -5.45 20.37 5.72
C MET A 456 -5.60 18.86 5.45
N PRO A 457 -6.76 18.40 4.94
CA PRO A 457 -6.89 17.07 4.38
C PRO A 457 -5.95 16.91 3.18
N ARG A 458 -5.03 15.93 3.21
CA ARG A 458 -4.01 15.72 2.16
C ARG A 458 -4.56 15.34 0.77
N ASP A 459 -5.86 15.16 0.65
CA ASP A 459 -6.56 14.67 -0.54
C ASP A 459 -7.45 15.75 -1.20
N ARG A 460 -7.40 17.01 -0.76
CA ARG A 460 -8.11 18.15 -1.40
C ARG A 460 -7.28 19.44 -1.46
N ILE A 461 -7.56 20.27 -2.47
CA ILE A 461 -7.05 21.64 -2.68
C ILE A 461 -8.17 22.66 -2.42
N GLN A 462 -7.82 23.88 -2.01
CA GLN A 462 -8.74 25.02 -1.92
C GLN A 462 -8.70 25.87 -3.18
N ALA A 463 -9.85 26.40 -3.59
CA ALA A 463 -9.96 27.32 -4.72
C ALA A 463 -11.06 28.36 -4.52
N ASP A 464 -10.91 29.50 -5.19
CA ASP A 464 -11.93 30.54 -5.30
C ASP A 464 -12.64 30.42 -6.67
N LEU A 465 -13.93 30.78 -6.69
CA LEU A 465 -14.75 30.87 -7.89
C LEU A 465 -14.96 32.35 -8.23
N GLU A 466 -14.56 32.73 -9.44
CA GLU A 466 -14.67 34.10 -9.95
C GLU A 466 -15.57 34.11 -11.20
N PHE A 467 -16.47 35.08 -11.29
CA PHE A 467 -17.28 35.35 -12.47
C PHE A 467 -16.84 36.69 -13.07
N VAL A 468 -16.52 36.70 -14.37
CA VAL A 468 -16.08 37.92 -15.07
C VAL A 468 -17.25 38.54 -15.82
N TYR A 469 -17.56 39.78 -15.50
CA TYR A 469 -18.57 40.62 -16.14
C TYR A 469 -17.87 41.86 -16.74
N ASP A 470 -17.62 41.86 -18.05
CA ASP A 470 -17.00 42.98 -18.79
C ASP A 470 -15.70 43.51 -18.12
N GLU A 471 -14.71 42.61 -18.02
CA GLU A 471 -13.44 42.77 -17.28
C GLU A 471 -13.55 42.89 -15.74
N ILE A 472 -14.73 43.12 -15.16
CA ILE A 472 -14.92 43.19 -13.69
C ILE A 472 -15.02 41.79 -13.08
N LEU A 473 -14.34 41.57 -11.96
CA LEU A 473 -14.31 40.30 -11.22
C LEU A 473 -15.26 40.32 -10.01
N VAL A 474 -16.19 39.35 -9.98
CA VAL A 474 -17.07 39.09 -8.83
C VAL A 474 -16.79 37.69 -8.28
N ARG A 475 -16.78 37.53 -6.95
CA ARG A 475 -16.64 36.20 -6.32
C ARG A 475 -17.98 35.46 -6.29
N GLY A 476 -17.93 34.14 -6.50
CA GLY A 476 -19.11 33.27 -6.44
C GLY A 476 -19.75 33.14 -5.05
N SER A 477 -19.09 33.66 -4.01
CA SER A 477 -19.62 33.81 -2.65
C SER A 477 -20.34 35.15 -2.38
N THR A 478 -20.29 36.12 -3.30
CA THR A 478 -20.99 37.41 -3.17
C THR A 478 -22.45 37.28 -3.61
N HIS A 479 -23.39 37.79 -2.83
CA HIS A 479 -24.84 37.68 -3.05
C HIS A 479 -25.49 39.00 -3.54
N SER A 480 -24.73 40.03 -3.89
CA SER A 480 -25.28 41.25 -4.51
C SER A 480 -26.01 40.95 -5.84
N TRP A 481 -27.15 41.59 -6.08
CA TRP A 481 -27.93 41.41 -7.33
C TRP A 481 -27.28 42.05 -8.56
N ALA A 482 -26.46 43.10 -8.36
CA ALA A 482 -25.83 43.87 -9.43
C ALA A 482 -24.46 44.45 -9.03
N ILE A 483 -23.72 44.89 -10.05
CA ILE A 483 -22.42 45.58 -9.96
C ILE A 483 -22.64 47.07 -10.30
N PRO A 484 -22.30 48.04 -9.43
CA PRO A 484 -22.34 49.46 -9.78
C PRO A 484 -21.31 49.83 -10.86
N LEU A 485 -21.70 50.71 -11.79
CA LEU A 485 -20.81 51.44 -12.68
C LEU A 485 -20.97 52.95 -12.43
N PRO A 486 -20.29 53.52 -11.41
CA PRO A 486 -20.57 54.88 -10.92
C PRO A 486 -20.31 55.99 -11.95
N GLU A 487 -19.32 55.79 -12.84
CA GLU A 487 -18.97 56.76 -13.90
C GLU A 487 -20.02 56.83 -15.02
N GLU A 488 -20.85 55.80 -15.17
CA GLU A 488 -21.86 55.68 -16.24
C GLU A 488 -23.31 55.87 -15.74
N GLN A 489 -23.53 55.96 -14.43
CA GLN A 489 -24.87 55.92 -13.80
C GLN A 489 -25.69 54.68 -14.24
N SER A 490 -25.02 53.53 -14.37
CA SER A 490 -25.62 52.24 -14.76
C SER A 490 -25.18 51.11 -13.80
N CYS A 491 -25.83 49.95 -13.86
CA CYS A 491 -25.38 48.73 -13.18
C CYS A 491 -25.37 47.52 -14.12
N ILE A 492 -24.48 46.56 -13.86
CA ILE A 492 -24.53 45.23 -14.49
C ILE A 492 -25.35 44.32 -13.59
N VAL A 493 -26.50 43.86 -14.07
CA VAL A 493 -27.35 42.89 -13.36
C VAL A 493 -26.75 41.50 -13.52
N ARG A 494 -26.53 40.79 -12.42
CA ARG A 494 -25.91 39.46 -12.42
C ARG A 494 -26.90 38.38 -12.86
N ASP A 495 -26.44 37.45 -13.69
CA ASP A 495 -27.25 36.31 -14.12
C ASP A 495 -27.13 35.17 -13.11
N ALA A 496 -27.94 35.24 -12.05
CA ALA A 496 -28.02 34.21 -11.02
C ALA A 496 -28.36 32.81 -11.57
N LYS A 497 -29.03 32.71 -12.74
CA LYS A 497 -29.36 31.40 -13.36
C LYS A 497 -28.13 30.81 -14.03
N GLN A 498 -27.34 31.63 -14.73
CA GLN A 498 -26.08 31.20 -15.35
C GLN A 498 -24.99 30.93 -14.30
N GLU A 499 -24.87 31.75 -13.26
CA GLU A 499 -23.96 31.48 -12.13
C GLU A 499 -24.31 30.16 -11.42
N GLN A 500 -25.60 29.88 -11.19
CA GLN A 500 -26.05 28.62 -10.58
C GLN A 500 -25.85 27.40 -11.50
N ALA A 501 -25.86 27.58 -12.82
CA ALA A 501 -25.50 26.53 -13.78
C ALA A 501 -24.01 26.14 -13.63
N PHE A 502 -23.10 27.13 -13.54
CA PHE A 502 -21.67 26.88 -13.29
C PHE A 502 -21.42 26.24 -11.92
N TRP A 503 -22.14 26.64 -10.88
CA TRP A 503 -22.12 25.95 -9.57
C TRP A 503 -22.54 24.49 -9.68
N THR A 504 -23.53 24.18 -10.51
CA THR A 504 -24.02 22.80 -10.74
C THR A 504 -23.00 21.97 -11.52
N GLU A 505 -22.32 22.55 -12.50
CA GLU A 505 -21.23 21.90 -13.25
C GLU A 505 -20.08 21.48 -12.32
N LEU A 506 -19.59 22.40 -11.48
CA LEU A 506 -18.53 22.11 -10.50
C LEU A 506 -18.93 20.96 -9.54
N GLN A 507 -20.16 20.96 -9.04
CA GLN A 507 -20.67 19.90 -8.18
C GLN A 507 -20.73 18.54 -8.89
N SER A 508 -21.09 18.51 -10.17
CA SER A 508 -21.09 17.28 -10.98
C SER A 508 -19.69 16.66 -11.13
N LEU A 509 -18.64 17.50 -11.08
CA LEU A 509 -17.23 17.12 -11.10
C LEU A 509 -16.65 16.81 -9.70
N GLY A 510 -17.49 16.65 -8.66
CA GLY A 510 -17.08 16.26 -7.32
C GLY A 510 -16.42 17.36 -6.47
N ILE A 511 -16.42 18.60 -6.97
CA ILE A 511 -15.96 19.79 -6.24
C ILE A 511 -17.02 20.17 -5.20
N GLN A 512 -16.58 20.44 -3.97
CA GLN A 512 -17.47 20.78 -2.86
C GLN A 512 -17.45 22.29 -2.60
N ARG A 513 -18.63 22.92 -2.53
CA ARG A 513 -18.80 24.31 -2.07
C ARG A 513 -18.46 24.45 -0.58
N ILE A 514 -17.92 25.59 -0.20
CA ILE A 514 -17.64 26.00 1.18
C ILE A 514 -18.64 27.09 1.57
N ASP A 515 -19.62 26.76 2.41
CA ASP A 515 -20.62 27.73 2.87
C ASP A 515 -20.10 28.58 4.04
N ASP A 516 -19.19 29.52 3.73
CA ASP A 516 -18.70 30.54 4.67
C ASP A 516 -19.17 31.94 4.27
N ARG A 517 -20.41 32.30 4.65
CA ARG A 517 -20.92 33.68 4.56
C ARG A 517 -20.13 34.68 5.43
N GLY A 518 -19.17 34.23 6.24
CA GLY A 518 -18.17 35.08 6.90
C GLY A 518 -17.02 35.54 5.98
N GLY A 519 -16.96 35.03 4.73
CA GLY A 519 -16.21 35.60 3.61
C GLY A 519 -14.69 35.58 3.74
N LYS A 520 -14.09 34.66 4.54
CA LYS A 520 -12.70 34.81 5.00
C LYS A 520 -11.73 33.68 4.68
N LYS A 521 -12.13 32.67 3.89
CA LYS A 521 -11.19 31.68 3.34
C LYS A 521 -11.33 31.48 1.83
N HIS A 522 -12.15 30.52 1.38
CA HIS A 522 -12.21 30.08 -0.02
C HIS A 522 -13.62 29.60 -0.38
N ASP A 523 -13.94 29.53 -1.67
CA ASP A 523 -15.28 29.18 -2.16
C ASP A 523 -15.49 27.67 -2.34
N VAL A 524 -14.44 26.91 -2.73
CA VAL A 524 -14.56 25.47 -3.04
C VAL A 524 -13.37 24.59 -2.60
N MET A 525 -13.62 23.28 -2.46
CA MET A 525 -12.66 22.22 -2.18
C MET A 525 -12.58 21.19 -3.33
N VAL A 526 -11.49 21.18 -4.09
CA VAL A 526 -11.26 20.30 -5.26
C VAL A 526 -10.55 19.00 -4.86
N PRO A 527 -10.99 17.80 -5.30
CA PRO A 527 -10.28 16.53 -5.05
C PRO A 527 -8.90 16.45 -5.73
N LEU A 528 -7.85 16.10 -4.97
CA LEU A 528 -6.46 16.04 -5.49
C LEU A 528 -6.20 14.85 -6.44
N ARG A 529 -6.97 13.76 -6.30
CA ARG A 529 -6.78 12.52 -7.08
C ARG A 529 -7.39 12.62 -8.48
N GLU A 530 -8.54 13.29 -8.58
CA GLU A 530 -9.34 13.43 -9.81
C GLU A 530 -9.08 14.76 -10.54
N LEU A 531 -8.22 15.61 -9.97
CA LEU A 531 -7.85 16.93 -10.48
C LEU A 531 -7.53 16.94 -11.98
N THR A 532 -6.84 15.94 -12.51
CA THR A 532 -6.54 15.82 -13.95
C THR A 532 -7.80 15.75 -14.81
N THR A 533 -8.73 14.87 -14.45
CA THR A 533 -10.00 14.68 -15.15
C THR A 533 -10.89 15.92 -15.01
N ILE A 534 -10.94 16.48 -13.80
CA ILE A 534 -11.72 17.68 -13.48
C ILE A 534 -11.24 18.88 -14.30
N LEU A 535 -9.95 19.21 -14.25
CA LEU A 535 -9.40 20.35 -14.99
C LEU A 535 -9.55 20.16 -16.50
N ARG A 536 -9.38 18.94 -17.02
CA ARG A 536 -9.64 18.64 -18.44
C ARG A 536 -11.08 18.96 -18.84
N SER A 537 -12.06 18.50 -18.07
CA SER A 537 -13.48 18.79 -18.34
C SER A 537 -13.76 20.30 -18.32
N LEU A 538 -13.21 21.02 -17.34
CA LEU A 538 -13.39 22.47 -17.22
C LEU A 538 -12.76 23.24 -18.40
N PHE A 539 -11.55 22.86 -18.85
CA PHE A 539 -10.96 23.42 -20.07
C PHE A 539 -11.79 23.12 -21.33
N GLU A 540 -12.35 21.91 -21.45
CA GLU A 540 -13.22 21.53 -22.58
C GLU A 540 -14.58 22.28 -22.54
N SER A 541 -15.07 22.63 -21.34
CA SER A 541 -16.22 23.54 -21.12
C SER A 541 -15.90 25.04 -21.24
N GLY A 542 -14.64 25.42 -21.48
CA GLY A 542 -14.23 26.82 -21.70
C GLY A 542 -13.95 27.66 -20.44
N TRP A 543 -13.71 27.03 -19.28
CA TRP A 543 -13.34 27.72 -18.04
C TRP A 543 -11.92 28.28 -18.06
N GLU A 544 -11.71 29.44 -17.44
CA GLU A 544 -10.36 29.96 -17.18
C GLU A 544 -9.81 29.40 -15.85
N ILE A 545 -8.62 28.80 -15.88
CA ILE A 545 -8.01 28.15 -14.71
C ILE A 545 -6.67 28.81 -14.37
N LEU A 546 -6.60 29.36 -13.16
CA LEU A 546 -5.41 29.98 -12.58
C LEU A 546 -4.89 29.16 -11.39
N SER A 547 -3.60 29.25 -11.11
CA SER A 547 -3.04 28.82 -9.83
C SER A 547 -2.06 29.85 -9.28
N ASP A 548 -2.31 30.32 -8.05
CA ASP A 548 -1.56 31.42 -7.40
C ASP A 548 -1.27 32.60 -8.36
N ASP A 549 -2.35 33.09 -9.02
CA ASP A 549 -2.35 34.19 -10.01
C ASP A 549 -1.50 33.96 -11.28
N LYS A 550 -1.27 32.70 -11.64
CA LYS A 550 -0.57 32.29 -12.87
C LYS A 550 -1.41 31.35 -13.74
N PRO A 551 -1.24 31.40 -15.08
CA PRO A 551 -1.92 30.47 -15.98
C PRO A 551 -1.43 29.03 -15.77
N PHE A 552 -2.36 28.09 -15.65
CA PHE A 552 -2.09 26.67 -15.46
C PHE A 552 -1.96 25.95 -16.80
N ARG A 553 -1.00 25.03 -16.97
CA ARG A 553 -0.75 24.37 -18.25
C ARG A 553 -0.75 22.84 -18.21
N GLN A 554 -1.41 22.26 -19.21
CA GLN A 554 -1.38 20.83 -19.48
C GLN A 554 -0.08 20.42 -20.21
N PRO A 555 0.42 19.19 -19.97
CA PRO A 555 1.46 18.60 -20.81
C PRO A 555 0.93 18.26 -22.21
N GLY A 556 1.73 18.55 -23.23
CA GLY A 556 1.55 18.08 -24.60
C GLY A 556 2.26 16.76 -24.87
N GLU A 557 2.75 16.60 -26.11
CA GLU A 557 3.49 15.40 -26.52
C GLU A 557 4.87 15.31 -25.84
N VAL A 558 5.33 14.07 -25.64
CA VAL A 558 6.68 13.76 -25.16
C VAL A 558 7.52 13.33 -26.37
N ALA A 559 8.65 13.98 -26.58
CA ALA A 559 9.59 13.65 -27.65
C ALA A 559 10.93 13.19 -27.07
N PHE A 560 11.45 12.06 -27.57
CA PHE A 560 12.76 11.54 -27.17
C PHE A 560 13.76 11.65 -28.33
N ARG A 561 15.04 11.84 -28.00
CA ARG A 561 16.17 11.68 -28.93
C ARG A 561 17.24 10.79 -28.32
N VAL A 562 17.83 9.91 -29.14
CA VAL A 562 18.95 9.04 -28.77
C VAL A 562 20.20 9.43 -29.56
N GLU A 563 21.27 9.81 -28.87
CA GLU A 563 22.57 10.18 -29.45
C GLU A 563 23.66 9.15 -29.04
N SER A 564 24.47 8.68 -29.99
CA SER A 564 25.42 7.59 -29.75
C SER A 564 26.86 8.08 -29.54
N GLY A 565 27.39 7.82 -28.35
CA GLY A 565 28.78 8.08 -27.97
C GLY A 565 29.77 7.07 -28.57
N ILE A 566 30.68 6.56 -27.73
CA ILE A 566 31.62 5.49 -28.08
C ILE A 566 31.20 4.16 -27.43
N ASP A 567 31.03 4.16 -26.11
CA ASP A 567 30.65 3.00 -25.30
C ASP A 567 29.27 3.15 -24.60
N TRP A 568 28.54 4.21 -24.94
CA TRP A 568 27.28 4.62 -24.31
C TRP A 568 26.35 5.33 -25.31
N PHE A 569 25.09 5.45 -24.91
CA PHE A 569 24.04 6.19 -25.59
C PHE A 569 23.42 7.20 -24.62
N ASP A 570 23.33 8.45 -25.03
CA ASP A 570 22.71 9.53 -24.25
C ASP A 570 21.28 9.76 -24.79
N VAL A 571 20.29 9.56 -23.92
CA VAL A 571 18.87 9.79 -24.25
C VAL A 571 18.43 11.11 -23.63
N THR A 572 17.93 12.00 -24.48
CA THR A 572 17.20 13.20 -24.05
C THR A 572 15.70 12.99 -24.23
N GLY A 573 14.90 13.62 -23.37
CA GLY A 573 13.45 13.60 -23.47
C GLY A 573 12.90 14.98 -23.10
N GLU A 574 12.16 15.60 -24.01
CA GLU A 574 11.47 16.87 -23.80
C GLU A 574 9.95 16.67 -23.74
N VAL A 575 9.30 17.45 -22.90
CA VAL A 575 7.84 17.60 -22.85
C VAL A 575 7.48 19.02 -23.23
N ASP A 576 6.53 19.16 -24.15
CA ASP A 576 6.01 20.47 -24.56
C ASP A 576 4.89 20.95 -23.62
N TYR A 577 4.96 22.21 -23.18
CA TYR A 577 3.93 22.93 -22.42
C TYR A 577 3.52 24.24 -23.14
N GLY A 578 3.52 24.21 -24.48
CA GLY A 578 3.02 25.27 -25.36
C GLY A 578 4.08 26.32 -25.72
N THR A 579 4.46 27.15 -24.75
CA THR A 579 5.52 28.18 -24.94
C THR A 579 6.79 27.89 -24.14
N ALA A 580 6.85 26.74 -23.48
CA ALA A 580 7.97 26.29 -22.68
C ALA A 580 8.12 24.76 -22.80
N ARG A 581 9.34 24.26 -22.71
CA ARG A 581 9.63 22.82 -22.64
C ARG A 581 10.36 22.48 -21.36
N VAL A 582 10.21 21.24 -20.90
CA VAL A 582 10.87 20.73 -19.69
C VAL A 582 11.45 19.35 -19.99
N SER A 583 12.63 19.06 -19.44
CA SER A 583 13.25 17.75 -19.57
C SER A 583 12.53 16.69 -18.72
N VAL A 584 12.40 15.48 -19.26
CA VAL A 584 11.81 14.32 -18.58
C VAL A 584 12.51 13.99 -17.24
N PRO A 585 13.85 14.10 -17.08
CA PRO A 585 14.50 13.93 -15.78
C PRO A 585 14.03 14.94 -14.72
N VAL A 586 13.88 16.22 -15.07
CA VAL A 586 13.41 17.26 -14.14
C VAL A 586 11.97 16.98 -13.68
N LEU A 587 11.08 16.65 -14.62
CA LEU A 587 9.67 16.32 -14.35
C LEU A 587 9.51 15.12 -13.42
N LEU A 588 10.29 14.06 -13.65
CA LEU A 588 10.27 12.86 -12.82
C LEU A 588 10.97 13.07 -11.47
N SER A 589 11.94 14.00 -11.37
CA SER A 589 12.52 14.40 -10.08
C SER A 589 11.49 15.10 -9.19
N ALA A 590 10.57 15.89 -9.77
CA ALA A 590 9.45 16.51 -9.08
C ALA A 590 8.48 15.43 -8.55
N LEU A 591 8.05 14.49 -9.41
CA LEU A 591 7.23 13.32 -9.03
C LEU A 591 7.90 12.37 -8.01
N ALA A 592 9.23 12.39 -7.90
CA ALA A 592 9.99 11.66 -6.90
C ALA A 592 9.99 12.34 -5.53
N ARG A 593 9.94 13.68 -5.48
CA ARG A 593 9.70 14.47 -4.24
C ARG A 593 8.23 14.44 -3.80
N GLY A 594 7.32 14.13 -4.73
CA GLY A 594 5.86 14.17 -4.52
C GLY A 594 5.19 15.43 -5.08
N ASP A 595 5.96 16.30 -5.74
CA ASP A 595 5.44 17.47 -6.43
C ASP A 595 4.64 17.01 -7.67
N ARG A 596 3.38 17.46 -7.79
CA ARG A 596 2.51 17.17 -8.96
C ARG A 596 2.58 18.28 -10.03
N THR A 597 3.44 19.27 -9.82
CA THR A 597 3.59 20.47 -10.64
C THR A 597 5.07 20.84 -10.80
N VAL A 598 5.39 21.54 -11.88
CA VAL A 598 6.71 22.12 -12.17
C VAL A 598 6.56 23.60 -12.53
N THR A 599 7.51 24.44 -12.14
CA THR A 599 7.59 25.83 -12.62
C THR A 599 8.27 25.84 -13.98
N LEU A 600 7.60 26.40 -14.99
CA LEU A 600 8.10 26.53 -16.36
C LEU A 600 9.05 27.73 -16.49
N SER A 601 9.85 27.77 -17.56
CA SER A 601 10.87 28.80 -17.79
C SER A 601 10.31 30.21 -18.02
N ASP A 602 9.04 30.32 -18.42
CA ASP A 602 8.27 31.57 -18.49
C ASP A 602 7.59 31.95 -17.16
N GLY A 603 7.82 31.16 -16.11
CA GLY A 603 7.26 31.36 -14.76
C GLY A 603 5.86 30.80 -14.55
N SER A 604 5.21 30.23 -15.56
CA SER A 604 3.91 29.54 -15.42
C SER A 604 4.04 28.14 -14.77
N ILE A 605 2.92 27.45 -14.52
CA ILE A 605 2.91 26.17 -13.80
C ILE A 605 2.43 25.04 -14.71
N GLY A 606 3.30 24.06 -14.96
CA GLY A 606 2.99 22.84 -15.72
C GLY A 606 2.61 21.69 -14.79
N PHE A 607 1.57 20.93 -15.16
CA PHE A 607 1.17 19.71 -14.45
C PHE A 607 1.99 18.48 -14.88
N VAL A 608 2.27 17.54 -13.96
CA VAL A 608 2.99 16.29 -14.26
C VAL A 608 2.14 15.05 -13.93
N PRO A 609 1.73 14.23 -14.94
CA PRO A 609 0.92 13.03 -14.72
C PRO A 609 1.62 11.95 -13.91
N GLU A 610 0.90 11.33 -12.97
CA GLU A 610 1.44 10.27 -12.12
C GLU A 610 1.78 9.00 -12.92
N GLU A 611 1.03 8.71 -13.99
CA GLU A 611 1.30 7.64 -14.97
C GLU A 611 2.71 7.71 -15.58
N TRP A 612 3.32 8.90 -15.68
CA TRP A 612 4.67 9.06 -16.23
C TRP A 612 5.75 8.47 -15.31
N LYS A 613 5.47 8.41 -14.01
CA LYS A 613 6.32 7.70 -13.03
C LYS A 613 6.39 6.21 -13.32
N GLU A 614 5.31 5.62 -13.82
CA GLU A 614 5.24 4.22 -14.24
C GLU A 614 5.84 4.02 -15.63
N ARG A 615 5.46 4.87 -16.61
CA ARG A 615 5.92 4.78 -18.01
C ARG A 615 7.43 5.03 -18.17
N PHE A 616 8.01 5.96 -17.40
CA PHE A 616 9.40 6.42 -17.58
C PHE A 616 10.31 6.15 -16.38
N GLY A 617 9.77 5.83 -15.19
CA GLY A 617 10.58 5.51 -14.00
C GLY A 617 11.52 4.31 -14.19
N VAL A 618 11.19 3.41 -15.13
CA VAL A 618 12.06 2.28 -15.50
C VAL A 618 13.34 2.77 -16.19
N LEU A 619 13.21 3.65 -17.18
CA LEU A 619 14.34 4.27 -17.89
C LEU A 619 15.27 5.01 -16.93
N LEU A 620 14.71 5.85 -16.03
CA LEU A 620 15.48 6.51 -14.97
C LEU A 620 16.20 5.55 -14.04
N SER A 621 15.60 4.40 -13.73
CA SER A 621 16.19 3.44 -12.78
C SER A 621 17.41 2.69 -13.32
N MET A 622 17.59 2.74 -14.65
CA MET A 622 18.66 2.10 -15.41
C MET A 622 19.74 3.11 -15.86
N ALA A 623 19.38 4.36 -16.14
CA ALA A 623 20.30 5.39 -16.59
C ALA A 623 21.15 5.96 -15.45
N ASP A 624 22.38 6.37 -15.78
CA ASP A 624 23.07 7.40 -15.02
C ASP A 624 22.56 8.78 -15.49
N THR A 625 22.12 9.63 -14.56
CA THR A 625 21.50 10.93 -14.87
C THR A 625 22.55 12.05 -14.81
N GLU A 626 22.82 12.71 -15.94
CA GLU A 626 23.68 13.89 -16.02
C GLU A 626 22.84 15.10 -16.46
N GLU A 627 22.48 15.94 -15.49
CA GLU A 627 21.63 17.14 -15.64
C GLU A 627 20.31 16.84 -16.38
N ASP A 628 20.22 17.15 -17.68
CA ASP A 628 19.04 16.92 -18.52
C ASP A 628 19.12 15.64 -19.38
N THR A 629 20.21 14.87 -19.28
CA THR A 629 20.49 13.67 -20.09
C THR A 629 20.45 12.37 -19.29
N LEU A 630 20.03 11.28 -19.96
CA LEU A 630 20.02 9.92 -19.41
C LEU A 630 21.03 9.05 -20.15
N ARG A 631 22.16 8.77 -19.52
CA ARG A 631 23.21 7.93 -20.10
C ARG A 631 22.93 6.45 -19.85
N PHE A 632 22.99 5.67 -20.92
CA PHE A 632 22.87 4.21 -20.92
C PHE A 632 24.14 3.58 -21.50
N SER A 633 24.58 2.47 -20.93
CA SER A 633 25.67 1.65 -21.48
C SER A 633 25.26 0.90 -22.75
N ASN A 634 26.25 0.50 -23.57
CA ASN A 634 26.00 -0.35 -24.75
C ASN A 634 25.21 -1.64 -24.45
N SER A 635 25.24 -2.16 -23.21
CA SER A 635 24.45 -3.34 -22.82
C SER A 635 22.95 -3.07 -22.71
N GLN A 636 22.57 -1.84 -22.33
CA GLN A 636 21.18 -1.46 -22.03
C GLN A 636 20.38 -1.08 -23.28
N ALA A 637 21.02 -0.80 -24.40
CA ALA A 637 20.39 -0.29 -25.61
C ALA A 637 19.24 -1.16 -26.16
N ALA A 638 19.28 -2.48 -25.96
CA ALA A 638 18.20 -3.39 -26.41
C ALA A 638 16.93 -3.22 -25.58
N LEU A 639 17.08 -2.77 -24.34
CA LEU A 639 16.00 -2.47 -23.42
C LEU A 639 15.55 -1.01 -23.54
N VAL A 640 16.47 -0.09 -23.88
CA VAL A 640 16.15 1.29 -24.26
C VAL A 640 15.29 1.32 -25.53
N ASP A 641 15.70 0.63 -26.60
CA ASP A 641 14.91 0.49 -27.84
C ASP A 641 13.52 -0.10 -27.56
N ALA A 642 13.43 -1.19 -26.79
CA ALA A 642 12.15 -1.81 -26.44
C ALA A 642 11.23 -0.92 -25.56
N LEU A 643 11.80 -0.07 -24.70
CA LEU A 643 11.01 0.88 -23.89
C LEU A 643 10.60 2.11 -24.73
N LEU A 644 11.49 2.64 -25.57
CA LEU A 644 11.24 3.76 -26.47
C LEU A 644 10.29 3.39 -27.63
N SER A 645 10.25 2.13 -28.07
CA SER A 645 9.28 1.66 -29.08
C SER A 645 7.82 1.71 -28.60
N THR A 646 7.56 2.09 -27.34
CA THR A 646 6.22 2.37 -26.79
C THR A 646 5.86 3.86 -26.80
N GLN A 647 6.66 4.69 -27.48
CA GLN A 647 6.48 6.13 -27.63
C GLN A 647 6.31 6.48 -29.11
N ASP A 648 5.46 7.45 -29.40
CA ASP A 648 5.06 7.80 -30.76
C ASP A 648 6.11 8.70 -31.47
N ASN A 649 6.83 9.52 -30.70
CA ASN A 649 7.86 10.46 -31.17
C ASN A 649 9.24 10.11 -30.59
N VAL A 650 10.07 9.39 -31.36
CA VAL A 650 11.48 9.11 -31.00
C VAL A 650 12.40 9.32 -32.20
N ASP A 651 13.37 10.20 -32.01
CA ASP A 651 14.47 10.51 -32.93
C ASP A 651 15.71 9.65 -32.59
N TYR A 652 16.39 9.11 -33.60
CA TYR A 652 17.50 8.17 -33.41
C TYR A 652 18.65 8.53 -34.36
N ASP A 653 19.88 8.60 -33.84
CA ASP A 653 21.03 8.83 -34.72
C ASP A 653 21.36 7.62 -35.63
N GLU A 654 22.21 7.87 -36.63
CA GLU A 654 22.59 6.89 -37.66
C GLU A 654 23.27 5.65 -37.06
N LYS A 655 24.06 5.84 -35.99
CA LYS A 655 24.73 4.75 -35.25
C LYS A 655 23.74 3.88 -34.48
N PHE A 656 22.79 4.46 -33.75
CA PHE A 656 21.76 3.70 -33.03
C PHE A 656 20.84 2.98 -34.01
N SER A 657 20.58 3.59 -35.17
CA SER A 657 19.84 2.97 -36.27
C SER A 657 20.58 1.75 -36.85
N GLU A 658 21.88 1.87 -37.17
CA GLU A 658 22.73 0.72 -37.53
C GLU A 658 22.73 -0.38 -36.45
N TRP A 659 22.77 0.02 -35.17
CA TRP A 659 22.83 -0.89 -34.04
C TRP A 659 21.51 -1.66 -33.85
N ARG A 660 20.37 -0.95 -33.97
CA ARG A 660 19.02 -1.54 -34.04
C ARG A 660 18.89 -2.48 -35.23
N GLU A 661 19.37 -2.11 -36.42
CA GLU A 661 19.34 -3.00 -37.59
C GLU A 661 20.15 -4.28 -37.37
N LYS A 662 21.34 -4.20 -36.75
CA LYS A 662 22.15 -5.40 -36.44
C LYS A 662 21.43 -6.36 -35.49
N LEU A 663 20.61 -5.85 -34.57
CA LEU A 663 19.78 -6.66 -33.67
C LEU A 663 18.46 -7.14 -34.29
N ALA A 664 17.78 -6.31 -35.08
CA ALA A 664 16.56 -6.69 -35.79
C ALA A 664 16.85 -7.75 -36.89
N ASN A 665 18.02 -7.68 -37.51
CA ASN A 665 18.52 -8.69 -38.44
C ASN A 665 19.05 -9.95 -37.73
N PHE A 666 19.17 -9.96 -36.39
CA PHE A 666 19.51 -11.15 -35.60
C PHE A 666 18.33 -12.13 -35.43
N ASN A 667 17.51 -12.26 -36.47
CA ASN A 667 16.39 -13.22 -36.57
C ASN A 667 16.82 -14.61 -37.10
N GLY A 668 18.12 -14.89 -37.12
CA GLY A 668 18.67 -16.18 -37.50
C GLY A 668 20.10 -16.34 -37.00
N VAL A 669 20.32 -17.26 -36.08
CA VAL A 669 21.66 -17.52 -35.55
C VAL A 669 22.46 -18.29 -36.60
N GLN A 670 23.43 -17.63 -37.24
CA GLN A 670 24.22 -18.26 -38.29
C GLN A 670 25.01 -19.47 -37.75
N GLN A 671 24.93 -20.61 -38.44
CA GLN A 671 25.60 -21.84 -38.04
C GLN A 671 27.12 -21.71 -38.17
N VAL A 672 27.80 -21.66 -37.02
CA VAL A 672 29.27 -21.61 -36.95
C VAL A 672 29.81 -23.02 -36.80
N LYS A 673 30.75 -23.40 -37.67
CA LYS A 673 31.48 -24.66 -37.52
C LYS A 673 32.56 -24.57 -36.44
N GLU A 674 32.68 -25.67 -35.72
CA GLU A 674 33.72 -26.03 -34.78
C GLU A 674 35.13 -25.93 -35.41
N THR A 675 36.14 -25.58 -34.59
CA THR A 675 37.53 -25.46 -35.06
C THR A 675 38.27 -26.81 -34.95
N LYS A 676 39.44 -26.92 -35.60
CA LYS A 676 40.21 -28.17 -35.68
C LYS A 676 40.79 -28.63 -34.34
N GLU A 677 40.85 -27.71 -33.38
CA GLU A 677 41.33 -27.90 -32.00
C GLU A 677 40.27 -28.62 -31.16
N PHE A 678 38.99 -28.43 -31.47
CA PHE A 678 37.89 -29.14 -30.85
C PHE A 678 37.84 -30.62 -31.32
N LYS A 679 37.67 -31.55 -30.38
CA LYS A 679 37.73 -33.01 -30.60
C LYS A 679 36.34 -33.64 -30.47
N GLY A 680 35.45 -33.20 -31.35
CA GLY A 680 34.11 -33.74 -31.55
C GLY A 680 33.48 -33.14 -32.80
N GLU A 681 32.28 -33.60 -33.13
CA GLU A 681 31.41 -32.95 -34.12
C GLU A 681 30.20 -32.34 -33.40
N LEU A 682 29.80 -31.14 -33.79
CA LEU A 682 28.60 -30.46 -33.30
C LEU A 682 27.41 -30.80 -34.21
N ARG A 683 26.24 -31.05 -33.62
CA ARG A 683 24.98 -31.03 -34.37
C ARG A 683 24.65 -29.62 -34.86
N ASP A 684 23.77 -29.50 -35.84
CA ASP A 684 23.49 -28.20 -36.46
C ASP A 684 22.86 -27.19 -35.48
N TYR A 685 21.97 -27.62 -34.56
CA TYR A 685 21.54 -26.75 -33.45
C TYR A 685 22.68 -26.38 -32.49
N GLN A 686 23.72 -27.21 -32.34
CA GLN A 686 24.89 -26.87 -31.53
C GLN A 686 25.82 -25.88 -32.28
N ARG A 687 25.85 -25.93 -33.61
CA ARG A 687 26.51 -24.94 -34.49
C ARG A 687 25.79 -23.59 -34.50
N GLU A 688 24.46 -23.58 -34.43
CA GLU A 688 23.67 -22.37 -34.10
C GLU A 688 24.06 -21.87 -32.71
N GLY A 689 24.08 -22.73 -31.70
CA GLY A 689 24.44 -22.33 -30.33
C GLY A 689 25.83 -21.68 -30.23
N LEU A 690 26.79 -22.21 -30.97
CA LEU A 690 28.13 -21.62 -31.11
C LEU A 690 28.10 -20.25 -31.83
N GLY A 691 27.24 -20.07 -32.83
CA GLY A 691 27.02 -18.78 -33.50
C GLY A 691 26.43 -17.71 -32.58
N TRP A 692 25.50 -18.08 -31.69
CA TRP A 692 24.94 -17.15 -30.70
C TRP A 692 25.96 -16.77 -29.62
N LEU A 693 26.79 -17.72 -29.18
CA LEU A 693 27.91 -17.43 -28.27
C LEU A 693 28.92 -16.47 -28.91
N LYS A 694 29.13 -16.51 -30.23
CA LYS A 694 29.95 -15.52 -30.96
C LYS A 694 29.29 -14.15 -31.06
N PHE A 695 27.99 -14.08 -31.36
CA PHE A 695 27.26 -12.80 -31.35
C PHE A 695 27.37 -12.11 -29.99
N LEU A 696 27.21 -12.86 -28.89
CA LEU A 696 27.45 -12.35 -27.55
C LEU A 696 28.91 -11.88 -27.32
N GLU A 697 29.89 -12.53 -27.92
CA GLU A 697 31.31 -12.12 -27.85
C GLU A 697 31.60 -10.84 -28.66
N GLU A 698 30.99 -10.69 -29.84
CA GLU A 698 31.14 -9.53 -30.73
C GLU A 698 30.59 -8.24 -30.10
N PHE A 699 29.42 -8.34 -29.46
CA PHE A 699 28.78 -7.22 -28.76
C PHE A 699 29.20 -7.08 -27.29
N GLN A 700 30.12 -7.92 -26.80
CA GLN A 700 30.57 -8.00 -25.39
C GLN A 700 29.43 -8.23 -24.36
N PHE A 701 28.34 -8.87 -24.80
CA PHE A 701 27.17 -9.16 -23.96
C PHE A 701 27.30 -10.49 -23.22
N GLY A 702 26.90 -10.52 -21.96
CA GLY A 702 26.61 -11.77 -21.27
C GLY A 702 25.26 -12.36 -21.68
N GLY A 703 25.14 -13.69 -21.68
CA GLY A 703 23.89 -14.38 -22.06
C GLY A 703 23.64 -15.72 -21.34
N CYS A 704 22.37 -16.16 -21.38
CA CYS A 704 21.89 -17.38 -20.74
C CYS A 704 21.54 -18.47 -21.77
N LEU A 705 22.31 -19.57 -21.79
CA LEU A 705 22.00 -20.76 -22.57
C LEU A 705 21.06 -21.65 -21.75
N ALA A 706 19.77 -21.48 -22.00
CA ALA A 706 18.65 -22.14 -21.32
C ALA A 706 18.04 -23.28 -22.16
N ASP A 707 18.84 -23.94 -23.01
CA ASP A 707 18.50 -25.20 -23.68
C ASP A 707 17.97 -26.25 -22.70
N ASP A 708 17.05 -27.10 -23.14
CA ASP A 708 16.65 -28.30 -22.39
C ASP A 708 17.88 -29.16 -22.02
N MET A 709 17.74 -29.91 -20.91
CA MET A 709 18.83 -30.75 -20.45
C MET A 709 19.08 -31.95 -21.38
N GLY A 710 20.35 -32.27 -21.58
CA GLY A 710 20.80 -33.35 -22.47
C GLY A 710 21.17 -32.88 -23.87
N LEU A 711 20.84 -31.64 -24.28
CA LEU A 711 21.21 -31.04 -25.56
C LEU A 711 22.71 -30.65 -25.69
N GLY A 712 23.53 -30.93 -24.66
CA GLY A 712 24.99 -30.74 -24.73
C GLY A 712 25.47 -29.30 -24.57
N LYS A 713 24.91 -28.54 -23.62
CA LYS A 713 25.39 -27.17 -23.29
C LYS A 713 26.88 -27.11 -22.98
N THR A 714 27.41 -28.05 -22.19
CA THR A 714 28.85 -28.19 -21.90
C THR A 714 29.69 -28.24 -23.19
N VAL A 715 29.24 -29.04 -24.15
CA VAL A 715 29.92 -29.26 -25.45
C VAL A 715 29.93 -27.98 -26.30
N GLN A 716 28.81 -27.24 -26.33
CA GLN A 716 28.72 -25.92 -26.99
C GLN A 716 29.72 -24.91 -26.38
N ILE A 717 29.82 -24.86 -25.05
CA ILE A 717 30.77 -23.99 -24.34
C ILE A 717 32.23 -24.40 -24.59
N LEU A 718 32.54 -25.70 -24.59
CA LEU A 718 33.90 -26.18 -24.87
C LEU A 718 34.33 -25.89 -26.33
N ALA A 719 33.40 -25.95 -27.29
CA ALA A 719 33.67 -25.51 -28.67
C ALA A 719 33.91 -24.00 -28.78
N PHE A 720 33.11 -23.18 -28.08
CA PHE A 720 33.30 -21.73 -27.99
C PHE A 720 34.66 -21.37 -27.38
N LEU A 721 35.03 -21.99 -26.25
CA LEU A 721 36.34 -21.78 -25.62
C LEU A 721 37.48 -22.26 -26.53
N ALA A 722 37.37 -23.42 -27.19
CA ALA A 722 38.39 -23.86 -28.15
C ALA A 722 38.63 -22.83 -29.27
N GLN A 723 37.57 -22.20 -29.76
CA GLN A 723 37.64 -21.17 -30.81
C GLN A 723 38.20 -19.83 -30.29
N ARG A 724 37.80 -19.39 -29.09
CA ARG A 724 38.26 -18.14 -28.46
C ARG A 724 39.71 -18.21 -27.98
N TYR A 725 40.20 -19.40 -27.60
CA TYR A 725 41.59 -19.63 -27.22
C TYR A 725 42.51 -19.85 -28.44
N HIS A 726 41.95 -20.24 -29.61
CA HIS A 726 42.72 -20.29 -30.86
C HIS A 726 43.05 -18.88 -31.41
N SER A 727 42.25 -17.86 -31.11
CA SER A 727 42.41 -16.50 -31.65
C SER A 727 43.29 -15.55 -30.82
N LYS A 728 43.83 -15.99 -29.68
CA LYS A 728 44.60 -15.15 -28.74
C LYS A 728 45.90 -15.84 -28.29
N GLU A 729 47.06 -15.23 -28.54
CA GLU A 729 48.36 -15.74 -28.05
C GLU A 729 48.53 -15.57 -26.53
N ILE A 730 47.86 -14.58 -25.93
CA ILE A 730 47.84 -14.31 -24.50
C ILE A 730 46.39 -14.05 -24.08
N HIS A 731 45.94 -14.72 -23.02
CA HIS A 731 44.55 -14.68 -22.55
C HIS A 731 44.49 -14.76 -21.01
N ASP A 732 43.53 -14.03 -20.42
CA ASP A 732 43.15 -14.23 -19.02
C ASP A 732 42.48 -15.62 -18.86
N PRO A 733 42.52 -16.25 -17.67
CA PRO A 733 41.90 -17.56 -17.48
C PRO A 733 40.37 -17.51 -17.60
N THR A 734 39.76 -18.61 -18.02
CA THR A 734 38.30 -18.80 -17.98
C THR A 734 37.90 -19.44 -16.65
N LEU A 735 36.93 -18.83 -15.95
CA LEU A 735 36.38 -19.34 -14.69
C LEU A 735 35.09 -20.13 -14.95
N ILE A 736 35.06 -21.41 -14.59
CA ILE A 736 33.87 -22.25 -14.69
C ILE A 736 33.41 -22.67 -13.29
N VAL A 737 32.21 -22.23 -12.90
CA VAL A 737 31.63 -22.42 -11.57
C VAL A 737 30.48 -23.42 -11.66
N VAL A 738 30.61 -24.53 -10.94
CA VAL A 738 29.74 -25.70 -11.08
C VAL A 738 29.16 -26.18 -9.74
N PRO A 739 28.05 -26.95 -9.73
CA PRO A 739 27.68 -27.79 -8.60
C PRO A 739 28.78 -28.82 -8.29
N LYS A 740 28.96 -29.19 -7.02
CA LYS A 740 30.07 -30.06 -6.57
C LYS A 740 30.15 -31.41 -7.30
N SER A 741 29.04 -31.97 -7.74
CA SER A 741 29.01 -33.24 -8.49
C SER A 741 29.48 -33.11 -9.94
N LEU A 742 29.39 -31.92 -10.56
CA LEU A 742 29.66 -31.73 -11.98
C LEU A 742 31.12 -31.40 -12.28
N LEU A 743 31.92 -31.10 -11.25
CA LEU A 743 33.34 -30.81 -11.38
C LEU A 743 34.09 -31.94 -12.12
N PHE A 744 33.85 -33.20 -11.73
CA PHE A 744 34.43 -34.37 -12.40
C PHE A 744 33.90 -34.58 -13.84
N ASN A 745 32.62 -34.27 -14.08
CA ASN A 745 32.04 -34.36 -15.42
C ASN A 745 32.68 -33.33 -16.37
N TRP A 746 32.81 -32.07 -15.93
CA TRP A 746 33.52 -31.03 -16.66
C TRP A 746 34.99 -31.37 -16.90
N GLN A 747 35.70 -31.97 -15.93
CA GLN A 747 37.07 -32.48 -16.14
C GLN A 747 37.11 -33.53 -17.25
N ARG A 748 36.22 -34.54 -17.20
CA ARG A 748 36.15 -35.60 -18.22
C ARG A 748 35.77 -35.05 -19.61
N GLU A 749 34.87 -34.07 -19.70
CA GLU A 749 34.51 -33.43 -20.96
C GLU A 749 35.60 -32.52 -21.53
N ILE A 750 36.32 -31.73 -20.70
CA ILE A 750 37.47 -30.93 -21.15
C ILE A 750 38.57 -31.83 -21.72
N VAL A 751 38.94 -32.91 -21.02
CA VAL A 751 39.95 -33.87 -21.50
C VAL A 751 39.51 -34.57 -22.78
N LYS A 752 38.21 -34.83 -22.96
CA LYS A 752 37.66 -35.46 -24.17
C LYS A 752 37.63 -34.52 -25.37
N PHE A 753 37.06 -33.32 -25.22
CA PHE A 753 36.73 -32.42 -26.33
C PHE A 753 37.76 -31.32 -26.57
N THR A 754 38.54 -30.94 -25.56
CA THR A 754 39.55 -29.87 -25.64
C THR A 754 40.85 -30.24 -24.89
N PRO A 755 41.51 -31.38 -25.22
CA PRO A 755 42.69 -31.87 -24.50
C PRO A 755 43.90 -30.91 -24.50
N GLN A 756 43.90 -29.92 -25.39
CA GLN A 756 44.89 -28.84 -25.44
C GLN A 756 44.75 -27.81 -24.31
N LEU A 757 43.57 -27.66 -23.71
CA LEU A 757 43.29 -26.65 -22.68
C LEU A 757 43.59 -27.20 -21.27
N LYS A 758 44.45 -26.49 -20.53
CA LYS A 758 44.90 -26.86 -19.18
C LYS A 758 43.86 -26.45 -18.15
N ALA A 759 43.07 -27.41 -17.67
CA ALA A 759 42.15 -27.19 -16.56
C ALA A 759 42.84 -27.33 -15.19
N LEU A 760 42.51 -26.43 -14.25
CA LEU A 760 42.89 -26.48 -12.84
C LEU A 760 41.66 -26.63 -11.95
N GLU A 761 41.61 -27.66 -11.12
CA GLU A 761 40.62 -27.74 -10.05
C GLU A 761 41.04 -26.85 -8.87
N TYR A 762 40.21 -25.86 -8.55
CA TYR A 762 40.36 -25.00 -7.38
C TYR A 762 39.47 -25.50 -6.22
N SER A 763 39.89 -26.60 -5.60
CA SER A 763 39.19 -27.25 -4.47
C SER A 763 40.14 -27.67 -3.34
N GLY A 764 39.58 -28.24 -2.27
CA GLY A 764 40.34 -28.64 -1.07
C GLY A 764 40.57 -27.51 -0.06
N THR A 765 41.31 -27.83 1.01
CA THR A 765 41.64 -26.94 2.13
C THR A 765 42.84 -26.05 1.83
N SER A 766 43.92 -26.59 1.30
CA SER A 766 45.16 -25.86 0.96
C SER A 766 45.07 -25.07 -0.37
N ARG A 767 43.86 -24.81 -0.87
CA ARG A 767 43.60 -24.26 -2.21
C ARG A 767 44.20 -22.88 -2.47
N SER A 768 44.37 -22.06 -1.43
CA SER A 768 44.90 -20.70 -1.55
C SER A 768 46.24 -20.63 -2.29
N ALA A 769 47.11 -21.63 -2.11
CA ALA A 769 48.38 -21.74 -2.82
C ALA A 769 48.23 -21.89 -4.35
N LEU A 770 47.11 -22.44 -4.83
CA LEU A 770 46.84 -22.67 -6.25
C LEU A 770 46.53 -21.37 -7.03
N ARG A 771 46.16 -20.28 -6.34
CA ARG A 771 45.89 -18.97 -6.98
C ARG A 771 47.08 -18.46 -7.79
N SER A 772 48.30 -18.68 -7.27
CA SER A 772 49.58 -18.38 -7.93
C SER A 772 49.78 -19.08 -9.29
N LYS A 773 48.93 -20.08 -9.62
CA LYS A 773 48.99 -20.85 -10.86
C LYS A 773 47.89 -20.46 -11.85
N PHE A 774 47.00 -19.51 -11.54
CA PHE A 774 45.86 -19.18 -12.42
C PHE A 774 46.32 -18.73 -13.81
N GLY A 775 47.25 -17.77 -13.91
CA GLY A 775 47.89 -17.36 -15.19
C GLY A 775 48.84 -18.40 -15.82
N LYS A 776 48.69 -19.69 -15.50
CA LYS A 776 49.38 -20.83 -16.14
C LYS A 776 48.40 -21.92 -16.61
N HIS A 777 47.10 -21.68 -16.45
CA HIS A 777 46.02 -22.60 -16.79
C HIS A 777 44.94 -21.82 -17.54
N ASP A 778 44.29 -22.51 -18.46
CA ASP A 778 43.37 -21.89 -19.42
C ASP A 778 41.94 -21.89 -18.83
N ILE A 779 41.61 -22.91 -18.05
CA ILE A 779 40.32 -23.09 -17.38
C ILE A 779 40.52 -23.31 -15.87
N ILE A 780 39.78 -22.58 -15.03
CA ILE A 780 39.72 -22.74 -13.58
C ILE A 780 38.35 -23.30 -13.21
N LEU A 781 38.31 -24.55 -12.74
CA LEU A 781 37.09 -25.21 -12.26
C LEU A 781 36.93 -25.02 -10.74
N MET A 782 35.79 -24.48 -10.30
CA MET A 782 35.47 -24.40 -8.88
C MET A 782 33.97 -24.58 -8.59
N THR A 783 33.62 -24.66 -7.30
CA THR A 783 32.23 -24.77 -6.87
C THR A 783 31.67 -23.46 -6.34
N TYR A 784 30.35 -23.25 -6.45
CA TYR A 784 29.66 -22.09 -5.85
C TYR A 784 30.00 -21.87 -4.36
N ALA A 785 30.14 -22.96 -3.59
CA ALA A 785 30.52 -22.90 -2.17
C ALA A 785 32.01 -22.54 -1.95
N THR A 786 32.87 -22.72 -2.96
CA THR A 786 34.24 -22.21 -2.96
C THR A 786 34.28 -20.74 -3.37
N LEU A 787 33.61 -20.37 -4.47
CA LEU A 787 33.47 -18.98 -4.92
C LEU A 787 33.00 -18.07 -3.77
N ARG A 788 31.89 -18.43 -3.10
CA ARG A 788 31.33 -17.67 -1.98
C ARG A 788 32.29 -17.45 -0.80
N ARG A 789 33.26 -18.34 -0.60
CA ARG A 789 34.26 -18.25 0.49
C ARG A 789 35.49 -17.44 0.09
N ASP A 790 35.86 -17.47 -1.19
CA ASP A 790 37.11 -16.92 -1.69
C ASP A 790 36.91 -15.59 -2.47
N ILE A 791 35.67 -15.15 -2.68
CA ILE A 791 35.31 -14.00 -3.51
C ILE A 791 36.09 -12.71 -3.19
N MET A 792 36.41 -12.47 -1.93
CA MET A 792 37.18 -11.27 -1.52
C MET A 792 38.56 -11.17 -2.18
N SER A 793 39.12 -12.28 -2.68
CA SER A 793 40.34 -12.26 -3.51
C SER A 793 40.07 -12.59 -4.99
N LEU A 794 38.96 -13.28 -5.31
CA LEU A 794 38.61 -13.58 -6.71
C LEU A 794 38.10 -12.34 -7.46
N LYS A 795 37.51 -11.36 -6.77
CA LYS A 795 37.12 -10.04 -7.33
C LYS A 795 38.31 -9.26 -7.92
N GLU A 796 39.53 -9.55 -7.45
CA GLU A 796 40.78 -8.86 -7.82
C GLU A 796 41.45 -9.55 -9.01
N THR A 797 40.90 -10.68 -9.48
CA THR A 797 41.38 -11.43 -10.64
C THR A 797 40.55 -11.09 -11.87
N GLN A 798 41.20 -10.70 -12.96
CA GLN A 798 40.57 -10.62 -14.27
C GLN A 798 40.38 -12.02 -14.86
N PHE A 799 39.18 -12.31 -15.36
CA PHE A 799 38.88 -13.50 -16.16
C PHE A 799 38.52 -13.09 -17.61
N ASP A 800 38.85 -13.92 -18.61
CA ASP A 800 38.44 -13.67 -20.00
C ASP A 800 36.97 -14.06 -20.21
N CYS A 801 36.56 -15.17 -19.61
CA CYS A 801 35.19 -15.64 -19.58
C CYS A 801 34.83 -16.20 -18.18
N ILE A 802 33.59 -15.98 -17.73
CA ILE A 802 33.01 -16.61 -16.55
C ILE A 802 31.79 -17.42 -16.98
N VAL A 803 31.76 -18.71 -16.66
CA VAL A 803 30.64 -19.62 -16.96
C VAL A 803 30.04 -20.12 -15.64
N LEU A 804 28.74 -19.89 -15.44
CA LEU A 804 27.97 -20.44 -14.32
C LEU A 804 27.09 -21.61 -14.82
N ASP A 805 27.41 -22.83 -14.39
CA ASP A 805 26.61 -24.02 -14.72
C ASP A 805 25.53 -24.29 -13.66
N GLU A 806 24.35 -24.75 -14.10
CA GLU A 806 23.12 -24.83 -13.29
C GLU A 806 22.84 -23.50 -12.54
N ALA A 807 22.77 -22.40 -13.33
CA ALA A 807 22.70 -21.01 -12.88
C ALA A 807 21.46 -20.66 -12.02
N GLN A 808 20.45 -21.53 -11.93
CA GLN A 808 19.39 -21.43 -10.92
C GLN A 808 19.95 -21.39 -9.47
N ALA A 809 21.20 -21.81 -9.25
CA ALA A 809 21.95 -21.62 -8.01
C ALA A 809 22.12 -20.14 -7.57
N ILE A 810 21.92 -19.16 -8.48
CA ILE A 810 21.94 -17.72 -8.17
C ILE A 810 20.57 -17.03 -8.30
N LYS A 811 19.45 -17.74 -8.50
CA LYS A 811 18.15 -17.11 -8.80
C LYS A 811 17.67 -16.11 -7.72
N ASN A 812 17.95 -16.37 -6.45
CA ASN A 812 17.62 -15.45 -5.35
C ASN A 812 18.63 -14.28 -5.26
N PRO A 813 18.22 -13.01 -5.53
CA PRO A 813 19.13 -11.85 -5.53
C PRO A 813 19.76 -11.53 -4.18
N GLY A 814 19.08 -11.86 -3.08
CA GLY A 814 19.54 -11.61 -1.72
C GLY A 814 20.60 -12.59 -1.22
N SER A 815 20.73 -13.74 -1.90
CA SER A 815 21.63 -14.84 -1.50
C SER A 815 23.10 -14.44 -1.51
N GLN A 816 23.88 -14.99 -0.58
CA GLN A 816 25.33 -14.78 -0.54
C GLN A 816 26.05 -15.30 -1.80
N ILE A 817 25.45 -16.25 -2.53
CA ILE A 817 26.05 -16.81 -3.76
C ILE A 817 25.83 -15.84 -4.93
N ALA A 818 24.61 -15.34 -5.15
CA ALA A 818 24.33 -14.34 -6.18
C ALA A 818 25.09 -13.02 -5.95
N LYS A 819 25.24 -12.61 -4.68
CA LYS A 819 26.09 -11.47 -4.31
C LYS A 819 27.58 -11.72 -4.62
N ALA A 820 28.06 -12.95 -4.44
CA ALA A 820 29.43 -13.30 -4.75
C ALA A 820 29.70 -13.39 -6.27
N THR A 821 28.75 -13.86 -7.09
CA THR A 821 28.95 -13.92 -8.56
C THR A 821 29.00 -12.54 -9.21
N ARG A 822 28.21 -11.55 -8.72
CA ARG A 822 28.26 -10.16 -9.22
C ARG A 822 29.62 -9.49 -9.02
N LEU A 823 30.31 -9.82 -7.94
CA LEU A 823 31.63 -9.26 -7.58
C LEU A 823 32.81 -9.84 -8.40
N LEU A 824 32.56 -10.78 -9.31
CA LEU A 824 33.60 -11.29 -10.21
C LEU A 824 33.85 -10.30 -11.35
N ASN A 825 35.13 -10.11 -11.70
CA ASN A 825 35.53 -9.35 -12.87
C ASN A 825 35.85 -10.31 -14.04
N GLY A 826 35.00 -10.30 -15.08
CA GLY A 826 35.22 -11.07 -16.28
C GLY A 826 34.61 -10.39 -17.51
N ARG A 827 35.33 -10.49 -18.64
CA ARG A 827 34.96 -9.82 -19.91
C ARG A 827 33.71 -10.44 -20.51
N GLN A 828 33.73 -11.76 -20.76
CA GLN A 828 32.57 -12.53 -21.17
C GLN A 828 31.88 -13.16 -19.96
N ARG A 829 30.54 -13.20 -19.93
CA ARG A 829 29.76 -13.82 -18.83
C ARG A 829 28.64 -14.69 -19.38
N LEU A 830 28.62 -15.96 -19.00
CA LEU A 830 27.68 -16.95 -19.52
C LEU A 830 27.00 -17.71 -18.38
N ALA A 831 25.70 -17.91 -18.50
CA ALA A 831 24.91 -18.72 -17.60
C ALA A 831 24.34 -19.93 -18.36
N LEU A 832 24.38 -21.11 -17.75
CA LEU A 832 23.77 -22.33 -18.29
C LEU A 832 22.65 -22.77 -17.34
N SER A 833 21.46 -23.04 -17.86
CA SER A 833 20.36 -23.59 -17.06
C SER A 833 19.78 -24.84 -17.71
N GLY A 834 19.57 -25.90 -16.92
CA GLY A 834 18.82 -27.09 -17.34
C GLY A 834 17.30 -26.97 -17.18
N THR A 835 16.84 -25.98 -16.41
CA THR A 835 15.41 -25.69 -16.17
C THR A 835 14.99 -24.41 -16.90
N PRO A 836 13.70 -24.24 -17.21
CA PRO A 836 13.15 -22.92 -17.53
C PRO A 836 13.54 -21.93 -16.43
N ILE A 837 13.89 -20.70 -16.81
CA ILE A 837 13.92 -19.61 -15.84
C ILE A 837 12.46 -19.46 -15.37
N GLU A 838 12.23 -19.60 -14.07
CA GLU A 838 10.88 -19.67 -13.49
C GLU A 838 10.12 -18.36 -13.72
N ASN A 839 8.77 -18.39 -13.68
CA ASN A 839 7.89 -17.36 -14.24
C ASN A 839 7.84 -16.02 -13.45
N HIS A 840 8.94 -15.61 -12.84
CA HIS A 840 9.07 -14.41 -12.03
C HIS A 840 10.25 -13.54 -12.50
N LEU A 841 9.94 -12.31 -12.91
CA LEU A 841 10.92 -11.31 -13.36
C LEU A 841 12.07 -11.07 -12.37
N GLY A 842 11.82 -11.23 -11.06
CA GLY A 842 12.85 -11.11 -10.02
C GLY A 842 13.91 -12.23 -10.02
N ASP A 843 13.58 -13.45 -10.43
CA ASP A 843 14.56 -14.54 -10.60
C ASP A 843 15.40 -14.31 -11.87
N MET A 844 14.79 -13.76 -12.93
CA MET A 844 15.50 -13.31 -14.13
C MET A 844 16.53 -12.21 -13.77
N TRP A 845 16.10 -11.18 -13.02
CA TRP A 845 16.95 -10.05 -12.61
C TRP A 845 18.24 -10.52 -11.95
N SER A 846 18.18 -11.54 -11.10
CA SER A 846 19.36 -12.04 -10.39
C SER A 846 20.44 -12.60 -11.33
N ILE A 847 20.01 -13.25 -12.42
CA ILE A 847 20.87 -13.84 -13.45
C ILE A 847 21.36 -12.75 -14.40
N PHE A 848 20.48 -11.86 -14.87
CA PHE A 848 20.85 -10.77 -15.77
C PHE A 848 21.85 -9.80 -15.14
N GLU A 849 21.69 -9.45 -13.87
CA GLU A 849 22.66 -8.61 -13.13
C GLU A 849 24.02 -9.31 -12.93
N PHE A 850 24.10 -10.65 -13.05
CA PHE A 850 25.40 -11.31 -13.19
C PHE A 850 25.95 -11.17 -14.62
N LEU A 851 25.13 -11.42 -15.64
CA LEU A 851 25.51 -11.46 -17.05
C LEU A 851 25.93 -10.09 -17.60
N ASN A 852 25.13 -9.07 -17.35
CA ASN A 852 25.31 -7.69 -17.79
C ASN A 852 25.00 -6.78 -16.58
N PRO A 853 25.98 -6.52 -15.69
CA PRO A 853 25.76 -5.69 -14.50
C PRO A 853 25.23 -4.29 -14.87
N GLY A 854 24.20 -3.83 -14.18
CA GLY A 854 23.53 -2.55 -14.45
C GLY A 854 22.43 -2.60 -15.52
N LEU A 855 22.34 -3.67 -16.33
CA LEU A 855 21.35 -3.81 -17.42
C LEU A 855 19.91 -3.51 -16.99
N LEU A 856 19.54 -3.91 -15.78
CA LEU A 856 18.19 -3.81 -15.23
C LEU A 856 18.09 -2.83 -14.05
N GLY A 857 19.07 -1.94 -13.89
CA GLY A 857 19.04 -0.89 -12.88
C GLY A 857 18.91 -1.39 -11.43
N ARG A 858 18.35 -0.54 -10.56
CA ARG A 858 18.17 -0.88 -9.13
C ARG A 858 17.03 -1.88 -8.93
N SER A 859 17.29 -2.99 -8.22
CA SER A 859 16.32 -4.08 -7.99
C SER A 859 15.05 -3.71 -7.20
N SER A 860 14.96 -2.48 -6.68
CA SER A 860 13.74 -1.93 -6.10
C SER A 860 12.66 -1.65 -7.15
N VAL A 861 13.03 -1.13 -8.33
CA VAL A 861 12.08 -0.73 -9.39
C VAL A 861 11.60 -1.96 -10.17
N PHE A 862 12.49 -2.90 -10.45
CA PHE A 862 12.11 -4.20 -11.01
C PHE A 862 11.18 -5.02 -10.08
N LYS A 863 11.12 -4.66 -8.79
CA LYS A 863 10.24 -5.31 -7.82
C LYS A 863 8.81 -4.74 -7.84
N SER A 864 8.61 -3.43 -8.00
CA SER A 864 7.26 -2.85 -8.16
C SER A 864 6.62 -3.32 -9.47
N LEU A 865 7.37 -3.33 -10.58
CA LEU A 865 6.98 -3.94 -11.86
C LEU A 865 6.60 -5.43 -11.76
N SER A 866 6.94 -6.12 -10.66
CA SER A 866 6.60 -7.52 -10.42
C SER A 866 5.45 -7.73 -9.41
N SER A 867 4.92 -6.65 -8.82
CA SER A 867 3.88 -6.70 -7.79
C SER A 867 2.53 -6.09 -8.18
N GLU A 868 2.49 -5.20 -9.18
CA GLU A 868 1.23 -4.71 -9.76
C GLU A 868 0.73 -5.62 -10.89
N THR A 869 -0.58 -5.79 -11.02
CA THR A 869 -1.20 -6.78 -11.93
C THR A 869 -1.42 -6.30 -13.36
N ASP A 870 -1.41 -4.98 -13.58
CA ASP A 870 -1.87 -4.35 -14.83
C ASP A 870 -0.74 -3.94 -15.78
N THR A 871 0.53 -3.99 -15.32
CA THR A 871 1.77 -3.60 -16.03
C THR A 871 2.20 -4.55 -17.17
N SER A 872 1.22 -5.20 -17.80
CA SER A 872 1.34 -6.11 -18.96
C SER A 872 2.25 -5.58 -20.09
N LYS A 873 1.92 -4.44 -20.70
CA LYS A 873 2.68 -3.88 -21.83
C LYS A 873 4.15 -3.60 -21.49
N LEU A 874 4.42 -3.06 -20.30
CA LEU A 874 5.79 -2.80 -19.84
C LEU A 874 6.57 -4.09 -19.62
N THR A 875 5.94 -5.11 -19.00
CA THR A 875 6.60 -6.41 -18.79
C THR A 875 6.82 -7.19 -20.09
N GLU A 876 5.95 -7.04 -21.09
CA GLU A 876 6.14 -7.56 -22.45
C GLU A 876 7.29 -6.84 -23.19
N ALA A 877 7.37 -5.52 -23.13
CA ALA A 877 8.48 -4.75 -23.72
C ALA A 877 9.84 -5.15 -23.10
N VAL A 878 9.91 -5.26 -21.77
CA VAL A 878 11.11 -5.74 -21.06
C VAL A 878 11.47 -7.18 -21.45
N ALA A 879 10.48 -8.07 -21.60
CA ALA A 879 10.73 -9.44 -22.08
C ALA A 879 11.21 -9.48 -23.54
N GLY A 880 10.75 -8.55 -24.38
CA GLY A 880 11.25 -8.34 -25.75
C GLY A 880 12.72 -7.93 -25.77
N GLY A 881 13.08 -6.87 -25.04
CA GLY A 881 14.47 -6.38 -24.93
C GLY A 881 15.45 -7.40 -24.34
N LEU A 882 14.98 -8.31 -23.48
CA LEU A 882 15.79 -9.39 -22.91
C LEU A 882 15.96 -10.62 -23.81
N LYS A 883 15.20 -10.74 -24.91
CA LYS A 883 15.20 -11.90 -25.83
C LYS A 883 16.56 -12.21 -26.47
N PRO A 884 17.39 -11.25 -26.95
CA PRO A 884 18.67 -11.56 -27.61
C PRO A 884 19.67 -12.27 -26.68
N PHE A 885 19.57 -11.99 -25.38
CA PHE A 885 20.46 -12.49 -24.34
C PHE A 885 20.08 -13.89 -23.82
N VAL A 886 19.02 -14.55 -24.34
CA VAL A 886 18.59 -15.88 -23.89
C VAL A 886 18.32 -16.82 -25.08
N LEU A 887 19.18 -17.83 -25.25
CA LEU A 887 18.93 -18.92 -26.19
C LEU A 887 18.31 -20.12 -25.47
N ARG A 888 17.09 -20.49 -25.86
CA ARG A 888 16.34 -21.63 -25.30
C ARG A 888 15.72 -22.47 -26.41
N ARG A 889 16.09 -23.75 -26.46
CA ARG A 889 15.54 -24.75 -27.39
C ARG A 889 15.05 -25.98 -26.62
N THR A 890 13.90 -26.54 -27.04
CA THR A 890 13.34 -27.77 -26.45
C THR A 890 13.79 -29.01 -27.22
N LYS A 891 13.85 -30.16 -26.55
CA LYS A 891 14.22 -31.45 -27.18
C LYS A 891 13.40 -31.72 -28.43
N GLU A 892 12.09 -31.52 -28.34
CA GLU A 892 11.10 -31.75 -29.42
C GLU A 892 11.45 -30.99 -30.71
N LYS A 893 12.06 -29.80 -30.58
CA LYS A 893 12.38 -28.92 -31.72
C LYS A 893 13.71 -29.21 -32.40
N VAL A 894 14.65 -29.89 -31.72
CA VAL A 894 16.05 -29.97 -32.19
C VAL A 894 16.70 -31.36 -32.11
N ALA A 895 16.01 -32.35 -31.55
CA ALA A 895 16.57 -33.68 -31.30
C ALA A 895 15.56 -34.80 -31.59
N ALA A 896 15.02 -34.81 -32.82
CA ALA A 896 14.11 -35.86 -33.31
C ALA A 896 14.72 -37.27 -33.34
N ASP A 897 16.06 -37.39 -33.27
CA ASP A 897 16.78 -38.67 -33.17
C ASP A 897 16.74 -39.31 -31.77
N LEU A 898 16.11 -38.67 -30.77
CA LEU A 898 15.98 -39.23 -29.42
C LEU A 898 14.88 -40.31 -29.39
N PRO A 899 15.15 -41.52 -28.85
CA PRO A 899 14.12 -42.53 -28.61
C PRO A 899 13.02 -42.03 -27.67
N ASP A 900 11.80 -42.55 -27.78
CA ASP A 900 10.65 -42.05 -27.02
C ASP A 900 10.83 -42.14 -25.49
N ARG A 901 10.28 -41.13 -24.80
CA ARG A 901 10.10 -41.12 -23.34
C ARG A 901 8.66 -41.48 -23.00
N VAL A 902 8.46 -42.60 -22.32
CA VAL A 902 7.13 -43.03 -21.83
C VAL A 902 7.09 -42.76 -20.32
N GLU A 903 6.04 -42.05 -19.87
CA GLU A 903 5.81 -41.74 -18.45
C GLU A 903 4.49 -42.36 -17.99
N GLU A 904 4.54 -43.26 -17.01
CA GLU A 904 3.38 -43.98 -16.49
C GLU A 904 3.30 -43.89 -14.96
N THR A 905 2.07 -43.91 -14.43
CA THR A 905 1.80 -43.91 -12.99
C THR A 905 1.38 -45.31 -12.57
N LEU A 906 2.23 -45.97 -11.78
CA LEU A 906 1.92 -47.23 -11.13
C LEU A 906 1.20 -46.94 -9.80
N TYR A 907 -0.10 -47.21 -9.78
CA TYR A 907 -0.93 -47.03 -8.60
C TYR A 907 -0.78 -48.22 -7.64
N CYS A 908 -0.31 -47.95 -6.42
CA CYS A 908 -0.18 -48.93 -5.35
C CYS A 908 -1.40 -48.86 -4.42
N GLU A 909 -2.01 -50.00 -4.11
CA GLU A 909 -3.12 -50.09 -3.15
C GLU A 909 -2.58 -50.57 -1.80
N LEU A 910 -2.56 -49.66 -0.81
CA LEU A 910 -1.98 -49.92 0.52
C LEU A 910 -2.64 -51.12 1.20
N SER A 911 -1.84 -51.92 1.92
CA SER A 911 -2.41 -52.99 2.75
C SER A 911 -3.34 -52.43 3.82
N ASN A 912 -4.30 -53.24 4.29
CA ASN A 912 -5.25 -52.84 5.35
C ASN A 912 -4.55 -52.28 6.62
N SER A 913 -3.33 -52.75 6.91
CA SER A 913 -2.47 -52.27 8.00
C SER A 913 -1.89 -50.89 7.75
N GLU A 914 -1.41 -50.62 6.53
CA GLU A 914 -0.84 -49.32 6.14
C GLU A 914 -1.92 -48.27 5.94
N GLN A 915 -3.02 -48.64 5.27
CA GLN A 915 -4.18 -47.77 5.05
C GLN A 915 -4.74 -47.29 6.39
N LYS A 916 -4.93 -48.20 7.36
CA LYS A 916 -5.39 -47.83 8.70
C LYS A 916 -4.43 -46.87 9.41
N LEU A 917 -3.12 -47.13 9.38
CA LEU A 917 -2.11 -46.25 9.96
C LEU A 917 -2.11 -44.86 9.29
N TYR A 918 -2.31 -44.82 7.98
CA TYR A 918 -2.41 -43.59 7.20
C TYR A 918 -3.67 -42.79 7.55
N ASP A 919 -4.84 -43.44 7.62
CA ASP A 919 -6.12 -42.82 7.97
C ASP A 919 -6.11 -42.26 9.41
N GLU A 920 -5.64 -43.02 10.39
CA GLU A 920 -5.50 -42.57 11.78
C GLU A 920 -4.59 -41.33 11.90
N LEU A 921 -3.51 -41.28 11.11
CA LEU A 921 -2.57 -40.16 11.08
C LEU A 921 -3.12 -38.95 10.32
N ARG A 922 -3.85 -39.14 9.20
CA ARG A 922 -4.56 -38.06 8.49
C ARG A 922 -5.58 -37.41 9.40
N ASP A 923 -6.42 -38.20 10.05
CA ASP A 923 -7.55 -37.68 10.82
C ASP A 923 -7.08 -36.97 12.09
N HIS A 924 -6.00 -37.46 12.73
CA HIS A 924 -5.31 -36.75 13.81
C HIS A 924 -4.79 -35.37 13.37
N TYR A 925 -4.03 -35.30 12.26
CA TYR A 925 -3.50 -34.01 11.78
C TYR A 925 -4.59 -33.08 11.27
N ARG A 926 -5.64 -33.60 10.63
CA ARG A 926 -6.82 -32.83 10.19
C ARG A 926 -7.49 -32.15 11.38
N GLN A 927 -7.80 -32.90 12.44
CA GLN A 927 -8.38 -32.33 13.66
C GLN A 927 -7.46 -31.27 14.30
N SER A 928 -6.18 -31.59 14.48
CA SER A 928 -5.19 -30.68 15.07
C SER A 928 -5.03 -29.36 14.28
N ILE A 929 -4.94 -29.44 12.94
CA ILE A 929 -4.73 -28.28 12.08
C ILE A 929 -5.97 -27.38 12.04
N PHE A 930 -7.18 -27.93 11.89
CA PHE A 930 -8.40 -27.10 11.83
C PHE A 930 -8.62 -26.35 13.15
N SER A 931 -8.49 -27.02 14.32
CA SER A 931 -8.57 -26.33 15.62
C SER A 931 -7.53 -25.22 15.77
N MET A 932 -6.29 -25.43 15.33
CA MET A 932 -5.24 -24.41 15.38
C MET A 932 -5.47 -23.24 14.41
N VAL A 933 -6.10 -23.46 13.25
CA VAL A 933 -6.49 -22.39 12.32
C VAL A 933 -7.54 -21.49 12.97
N ASP A 934 -8.55 -22.08 13.61
CA ASP A 934 -9.63 -21.34 14.27
C ASP A 934 -9.14 -20.57 15.51
N GLU A 935 -8.26 -21.14 16.32
CA GLU A 935 -7.73 -20.50 17.54
C GLU A 935 -6.66 -19.43 17.30
N GLN A 936 -5.74 -19.67 16.35
CA GLN A 936 -4.49 -18.91 16.25
C GLN A 936 -4.24 -18.28 14.88
N GLY A 937 -5.14 -18.52 13.93
CA GLY A 937 -5.05 -18.06 12.56
C GLY A 937 -3.96 -18.75 11.73
N MET A 938 -4.16 -18.75 10.41
CA MET A 938 -3.25 -19.34 9.42
C MET A 938 -1.77 -18.92 9.56
N GLY A 939 -1.46 -17.84 10.28
CA GLY A 939 -0.10 -17.35 10.56
C GLY A 939 0.81 -18.33 11.28
N LYS A 940 0.33 -19.00 12.34
CA LYS A 940 1.15 -19.88 13.21
C LYS A 940 1.09 -21.36 12.80
N THR A 941 -0.07 -21.84 12.33
CA THR A 941 -0.32 -23.27 12.02
C THR A 941 0.57 -23.84 10.91
N LYS A 942 1.24 -22.98 10.14
CA LYS A 942 2.06 -23.31 8.96
C LYS A 942 3.11 -24.39 9.20
N MET A 943 3.80 -24.35 10.35
CA MET A 943 4.82 -25.35 10.67
C MET A 943 4.21 -26.73 10.90
N HIS A 944 3.04 -26.79 11.54
CA HIS A 944 2.29 -28.03 11.77
C HIS A 944 1.68 -28.59 10.48
N VAL A 945 1.24 -27.74 9.54
CA VAL A 945 0.82 -28.17 8.19
C VAL A 945 1.99 -28.83 7.44
N LEU A 946 3.18 -28.21 7.45
CA LEU A 946 4.36 -28.77 6.78
C LEU A 946 4.83 -30.08 7.44
N GLU A 947 4.74 -30.19 8.77
CA GLU A 947 5.01 -31.44 9.48
C GLU A 947 3.99 -32.54 9.12
N ALA A 948 2.69 -32.23 9.14
CA ALA A 948 1.63 -33.17 8.78
C ALA A 948 1.80 -33.72 7.35
N LEU A 949 2.06 -32.84 6.38
CA LEU A 949 2.32 -33.22 4.99
C LEU A 949 3.59 -34.08 4.86
N LEU A 950 4.62 -33.82 5.66
CA LEU A 950 5.82 -34.66 5.72
C LEU A 950 5.50 -36.05 6.30
N ARG A 951 4.71 -36.14 7.38
CA ARG A 951 4.34 -37.42 8.02
C ARG A 951 3.40 -38.27 7.16
N LEU A 952 2.43 -37.66 6.49
CA LEU A 952 1.54 -38.37 5.55
C LEU A 952 2.33 -38.94 4.37
N ARG A 953 3.29 -38.19 3.81
CA ARG A 953 4.17 -38.69 2.74
C ARG A 953 5.10 -39.80 3.23
N GLN A 954 5.55 -39.75 4.50
CA GLN A 954 6.28 -40.86 5.12
C GLN A 954 5.40 -42.12 5.27
N ALA A 955 4.15 -41.96 5.74
CA ALA A 955 3.19 -43.06 5.89
C ALA A 955 2.86 -43.74 4.55
N ALA A 956 2.58 -42.96 3.49
CA ALA A 956 2.28 -43.46 2.15
C ALA A 956 3.46 -44.16 1.45
N CYS A 957 4.70 -43.91 1.90
CA CYS A 957 5.90 -44.56 1.40
C CYS A 957 6.22 -45.89 2.12
N HIS A 958 6.35 -45.85 3.45
CA HIS A 958 6.71 -47.03 4.26
C HIS A 958 6.48 -46.75 5.76
N PRO A 959 5.78 -47.62 6.52
CA PRO A 959 5.56 -47.43 7.97
C PRO A 959 6.84 -47.18 8.78
N ALA A 960 7.93 -47.86 8.40
CA ALA A 960 9.26 -47.72 9.02
C ALA A 960 9.91 -46.31 8.93
N LEU A 961 9.37 -45.40 8.10
CA LEU A 961 9.78 -43.99 8.08
C LEU A 961 9.23 -43.19 9.28
N LEU A 962 8.17 -43.68 9.92
CA LEU A 962 7.62 -43.14 11.16
C LEU A 962 8.20 -43.86 12.38
N ASP A 963 8.15 -45.20 12.39
CA ASP A 963 8.67 -46.04 13.48
C ASP A 963 9.79 -46.98 13.01
N ARG A 964 11.01 -46.74 13.50
CA ARG A 964 12.19 -47.54 13.15
C ARG A 964 12.15 -48.99 13.66
N GLY A 965 11.19 -49.36 14.52
CA GLY A 965 10.95 -50.75 14.88
C GLY A 965 10.48 -51.63 13.70
N LYS A 966 9.96 -51.02 12.62
CA LYS A 966 9.28 -51.70 11.51
C LYS A 966 10.14 -51.90 10.25
N ILE A 967 11.46 -51.76 10.34
CA ILE A 967 12.38 -51.80 9.17
C ILE A 967 12.39 -53.15 8.43
N ASP A 968 11.92 -54.23 9.07
CA ASP A 968 11.82 -55.56 8.47
C ASP A 968 10.41 -55.94 7.96
N GLU A 969 9.40 -55.09 8.18
CA GLU A 969 8.09 -55.22 7.53
C GLU A 969 8.19 -54.74 6.07
N SER A 970 7.53 -55.41 5.12
CA SER A 970 7.41 -54.89 3.74
C SER A 970 6.30 -53.85 3.62
N SER A 971 6.39 -52.97 2.61
CA SER A 971 5.31 -52.07 2.20
C SER A 971 4.87 -52.38 0.76
N THR A 972 3.60 -52.12 0.42
CA THR A 972 3.05 -52.35 -0.93
C THR A 972 3.95 -51.78 -2.03
N LYS A 973 4.52 -50.59 -1.82
CA LYS A 973 5.43 -49.94 -2.78
C LYS A 973 6.75 -50.68 -2.97
N ILE A 974 7.31 -51.25 -1.91
CA ILE A 974 8.56 -52.01 -1.99
C ILE A 974 8.33 -53.36 -2.67
N ASP A 975 7.20 -54.01 -2.40
CA ASP A 975 6.84 -55.28 -3.07
C ASP A 975 6.65 -55.06 -4.59
N VAL A 976 5.83 -54.08 -4.99
CA VAL A 976 5.62 -53.71 -6.41
C VAL A 976 6.93 -53.31 -7.10
N LEU A 977 7.81 -52.56 -6.42
CA LEU A 977 9.13 -52.21 -6.94
C LEU A 977 10.00 -53.46 -7.14
N VAL A 978 10.08 -54.33 -6.13
CA VAL A 978 11.00 -55.49 -6.13
C VAL A 978 10.57 -56.52 -7.18
N ASP A 979 9.28 -56.71 -7.41
CA ASP A 979 8.81 -57.65 -8.43
C ASP A 979 9.04 -57.12 -9.86
N HIS A 980 8.74 -55.85 -10.15
CA HIS A 980 9.13 -55.23 -11.43
C HIS A 980 10.65 -55.19 -11.64
N LEU A 981 11.45 -55.03 -10.58
CA LEU A 981 12.90 -55.13 -10.69
C LEU A 981 13.35 -56.55 -11.07
N LYS A 982 12.72 -57.61 -10.55
CA LYS A 982 13.03 -59.00 -10.94
C LYS A 982 12.71 -59.25 -12.41
N GLU A 983 11.57 -58.77 -12.89
CA GLU A 983 11.16 -58.85 -14.31
C GLU A 983 12.23 -58.20 -15.21
N LEU A 984 12.52 -56.91 -14.99
CA LEU A 984 13.48 -56.14 -15.78
C LEU A 984 14.91 -56.69 -15.72
N ILE A 985 15.33 -57.23 -14.57
CA ILE A 985 16.63 -57.90 -14.41
C ILE A 985 16.69 -59.17 -15.26
N SER A 986 15.60 -59.95 -15.34
CA SER A 986 15.54 -61.17 -16.15
C SER A 986 15.63 -60.90 -17.65
N GLU A 987 15.14 -59.73 -18.10
CA GLU A 987 15.25 -59.23 -19.47
C GLU A 987 16.62 -58.56 -19.76
N GLY A 988 17.48 -58.41 -18.76
CA GLY A 988 18.80 -57.78 -18.89
C GLY A 988 18.77 -56.25 -18.96
N HIS A 989 17.70 -55.63 -18.46
CA HIS A 989 17.58 -54.17 -18.39
C HIS A 989 18.28 -53.57 -17.16
N LYS A 990 18.80 -52.35 -17.31
CA LYS A 990 19.36 -51.54 -16.23
C LYS A 990 18.40 -50.43 -15.80
N THR A 991 18.31 -50.19 -14.50
CA THR A 991 17.22 -49.45 -13.87
C THR A 991 17.72 -48.44 -12.83
N LEU A 992 17.24 -47.20 -12.90
CA LEU A 992 17.44 -46.18 -11.87
C LEU A 992 16.25 -46.19 -10.90
N VAL A 993 16.51 -46.01 -9.61
CA VAL A 993 15.47 -45.91 -8.57
C VAL A 993 15.72 -44.65 -7.75
N PHE A 994 14.76 -43.73 -7.79
CA PHE A 994 14.84 -42.40 -7.18
C PHE A 994 13.86 -42.25 -6.02
N SER A 995 14.31 -41.58 -4.95
CA SER A 995 13.50 -41.19 -3.80
C SER A 995 14.02 -39.90 -3.18
N GLN A 996 13.16 -39.08 -2.58
CA GLN A 996 13.59 -37.93 -1.77
C GLN A 996 14.13 -38.35 -0.40
N PHE A 997 13.73 -39.51 0.10
CA PHE A 997 14.03 -39.99 1.45
C PHE A 997 15.20 -40.99 1.40
N THR A 998 16.39 -40.57 1.85
CA THR A 998 17.54 -41.49 1.98
C THR A 998 17.27 -42.65 2.94
N SER A 999 16.36 -42.46 3.91
CA SER A 999 15.84 -43.53 4.77
C SER A 999 14.96 -44.54 4.03
N LEU A 1000 14.21 -44.12 2.99
CA LEU A 1000 13.46 -45.06 2.14
C LEU A 1000 14.43 -45.86 1.26
N LEU A 1001 15.43 -45.21 0.68
CA LEU A 1001 16.48 -45.91 -0.07
C LEU A 1001 17.26 -46.91 0.80
N ALA A 1002 17.44 -46.64 2.10
CA ALA A 1002 18.03 -47.60 3.02
C ALA A 1002 17.13 -48.83 3.28
N ILE A 1003 15.80 -48.66 3.27
CA ILE A 1003 14.84 -49.78 3.35
C ILE A 1003 14.85 -50.57 2.02
N VAL A 1004 14.74 -49.90 0.87
CA VAL A 1004 14.89 -50.51 -0.46
C VAL A 1004 16.17 -51.33 -0.53
N LYS A 1005 17.30 -50.76 -0.10
CA LYS A 1005 18.60 -51.42 -0.05
C LYS A 1005 18.55 -52.73 0.75
N ASN A 1006 17.95 -52.73 1.95
CA ASN A 1006 17.78 -53.94 2.75
C ASN A 1006 16.90 -54.99 2.04
N HIS A 1007 15.90 -54.57 1.24
CA HIS A 1007 15.05 -55.50 0.49
C HIS A 1007 15.74 -56.06 -0.76
N LEU A 1008 16.60 -55.27 -1.42
CA LEU A 1008 17.49 -55.79 -2.48
C LEU A 1008 18.54 -56.75 -1.91
N ASP A 1009 19.15 -56.43 -0.77
CA ASP A 1009 20.06 -57.32 -0.03
C ASP A 1009 19.36 -58.65 0.33
N LYS A 1010 18.09 -58.62 0.76
CA LYS A 1010 17.26 -59.81 1.05
C LYS A 1010 16.85 -60.64 -0.18
N ASN A 1011 16.94 -60.08 -1.39
CA ASN A 1011 16.58 -60.74 -2.65
C ASN A 1011 17.82 -61.08 -3.52
N ASP A 1012 19.04 -60.97 -2.98
CA ASP A 1012 20.32 -61.14 -3.69
C ASP A 1012 20.49 -60.25 -4.94
N ILE A 1013 19.79 -59.10 -5.01
CA ILE A 1013 19.84 -58.18 -6.16
C ILE A 1013 21.03 -57.20 -6.01
N PRO A 1014 22.02 -57.19 -6.93
CA PRO A 1014 23.14 -56.25 -6.85
C PRO A 1014 22.74 -54.84 -7.28
N TYR A 1015 23.20 -53.82 -6.55
CA TYR A 1015 22.93 -52.41 -6.84
C TYR A 1015 24.16 -51.50 -6.66
N ALA A 1016 24.08 -50.31 -7.24
CA ALA A 1016 24.85 -49.13 -6.87
C ALA A 1016 24.00 -48.21 -5.96
N TYR A 1017 24.63 -47.38 -5.14
CA TYR A 1017 23.96 -46.44 -4.23
C TYR A 1017 24.66 -45.08 -4.21
N LEU A 1018 23.91 -43.97 -4.38
CA LEU A 1018 24.46 -42.61 -4.37
C LEU A 1018 23.56 -41.60 -3.64
N ASP A 1019 24.15 -40.88 -2.68
CA ASP A 1019 23.50 -39.83 -1.91
C ASP A 1019 24.39 -38.61 -1.64
N GLY A 1020 23.91 -37.71 -0.77
CA GLY A 1020 24.63 -36.50 -0.35
C GLY A 1020 25.99 -36.79 0.33
N SER A 1021 26.12 -37.91 1.04
CA SER A 1021 27.32 -38.32 1.79
C SER A 1021 28.38 -39.01 0.93
N THR A 1022 27.97 -39.65 -0.19
CA THR A 1022 28.86 -40.39 -1.09
C THR A 1022 30.03 -39.54 -1.57
N LYS A 1023 31.27 -39.98 -1.24
CA LYS A 1023 32.53 -39.32 -1.62
C LYS A 1023 32.95 -39.70 -3.05
N ASN A 1024 33.19 -40.98 -3.30
CA ASN A 1024 33.73 -41.50 -4.56
C ASN A 1024 32.62 -41.69 -5.62
N ARG A 1025 31.97 -40.59 -6.03
CA ARG A 1025 30.78 -40.66 -6.90
C ARG A 1025 31.09 -41.19 -8.30
N ASP A 1026 32.25 -40.86 -8.85
CA ASP A 1026 32.64 -41.28 -10.20
C ASP A 1026 32.87 -42.81 -10.30
N GLU A 1027 33.47 -43.42 -9.27
CA GLU A 1027 33.63 -44.88 -9.16
C GLU A 1027 32.26 -45.59 -9.18
N VAL A 1028 31.28 -45.09 -8.42
CA VAL A 1028 29.93 -45.67 -8.33
C VAL A 1028 29.16 -45.51 -9.65
N VAL A 1029 29.24 -44.34 -10.29
CA VAL A 1029 28.58 -44.07 -11.57
C VAL A 1029 29.22 -44.86 -12.71
N THR A 1030 30.55 -44.95 -12.75
CA THR A 1030 31.30 -45.73 -13.74
C THR A 1030 31.02 -47.23 -13.55
N LYS A 1031 30.99 -47.74 -12.31
CA LYS A 1031 30.54 -49.11 -12.03
C LYS A 1031 29.13 -49.37 -12.58
N PHE A 1032 28.15 -48.53 -12.28
CA PHE A 1032 26.79 -48.74 -12.76
C PHE A 1032 26.68 -48.74 -14.29
N GLN A 1033 27.42 -47.88 -15.00
CA GLN A 1033 27.37 -47.88 -16.46
C GLN A 1033 28.08 -49.11 -17.05
N ASP A 1034 29.31 -49.37 -16.63
CA ASP A 1034 30.21 -50.32 -17.32
C ASP A 1034 30.06 -51.78 -16.86
N ASP A 1035 29.68 -52.05 -15.60
CA ASP A 1035 29.52 -53.41 -15.07
C ASP A 1035 28.14 -53.99 -15.41
N PRO A 1036 28.02 -55.09 -16.17
CA PRO A 1036 26.72 -55.74 -16.42
C PRO A 1036 26.10 -56.36 -15.17
N LYS A 1037 26.91 -56.67 -14.13
CA LYS A 1037 26.45 -57.33 -12.90
C LYS A 1037 25.80 -56.38 -11.89
N THR A 1038 25.74 -55.09 -12.17
CA THR A 1038 25.09 -54.08 -11.33
C THR A 1038 23.86 -53.51 -12.06
N PRO A 1039 22.70 -54.20 -12.05
CA PRO A 1039 21.52 -53.78 -12.82
C PRO A 1039 20.76 -52.59 -12.22
N VAL A 1040 20.81 -52.37 -10.90
CA VAL A 1040 20.01 -51.35 -10.21
C VAL A 1040 20.89 -50.21 -9.67
N PHE A 1041 20.41 -48.96 -9.75
CA PHE A 1041 21.06 -47.80 -9.10
C PHE A 1041 20.08 -47.06 -8.20
N LEU A 1042 20.29 -47.13 -6.89
CA LEU A 1042 19.58 -46.35 -5.88
C LEU A 1042 20.16 -44.93 -5.80
N ILE A 1043 19.37 -43.90 -6.08
CA ILE A 1043 19.83 -42.50 -6.11
C ILE A 1043 18.86 -41.58 -5.36
N SER A 1044 19.33 -40.82 -4.38
CA SER A 1044 18.48 -39.78 -3.76
C SER A 1044 18.22 -38.62 -4.72
N LEU A 1045 16.96 -38.16 -4.87
CA LEU A 1045 16.57 -37.10 -5.81
C LEU A 1045 17.45 -35.84 -5.68
N LYS A 1046 17.77 -35.42 -4.44
CA LYS A 1046 18.64 -34.25 -4.19
C LYS A 1046 20.11 -34.45 -4.61
N ALA A 1047 20.60 -35.69 -4.71
CA ALA A 1047 21.95 -35.97 -5.21
C ALA A 1047 21.94 -36.28 -6.72
N GLY A 1048 20.90 -36.97 -7.19
CA GLY A 1048 20.66 -37.34 -8.59
C GLY A 1048 20.24 -36.18 -9.48
N GLY A 1049 19.64 -35.12 -8.93
CA GLY A 1049 19.24 -33.90 -9.63
C GLY A 1049 20.42 -33.07 -10.16
N LEU A 1050 21.66 -33.34 -9.77
CA LEU A 1050 22.83 -32.57 -10.20
C LEU A 1050 23.59 -33.21 -11.38
N GLY A 1051 23.27 -32.79 -12.61
CA GLY A 1051 23.81 -33.11 -13.96
C GLY A 1051 24.38 -34.50 -14.38
N LEU A 1052 24.43 -35.55 -13.53
CA LEU A 1052 25.04 -36.86 -13.84
C LEU A 1052 24.59 -37.48 -15.18
N ASN A 1053 25.50 -38.14 -15.91
CA ASN A 1053 25.15 -38.90 -17.12
C ASN A 1053 24.91 -40.38 -16.81
N LEU A 1054 23.73 -40.92 -17.16
CA LEU A 1054 23.27 -42.27 -16.78
C LEU A 1054 22.59 -43.00 -17.95
N THR A 1055 23.09 -42.80 -19.18
CA THR A 1055 22.52 -43.35 -20.43
C THR A 1055 22.49 -44.89 -20.52
N ALA A 1056 23.17 -45.60 -19.62
CA ALA A 1056 23.12 -47.07 -19.56
C ALA A 1056 21.78 -47.64 -19.08
N ALA A 1057 20.93 -46.83 -18.42
CA ALA A 1057 19.61 -47.23 -17.96
C ALA A 1057 18.52 -47.02 -19.03
N GLY A 1058 17.57 -47.96 -19.13
CA GLY A 1058 16.33 -47.80 -19.92
C GLY A 1058 15.09 -47.54 -19.07
N TYR A 1059 15.16 -47.83 -17.76
CA TYR A 1059 14.04 -47.76 -16.84
C TYR A 1059 14.34 -46.85 -15.65
N VAL A 1060 13.35 -46.09 -15.22
CA VAL A 1060 13.44 -45.13 -14.11
C VAL A 1060 12.22 -45.26 -13.21
N PHE A 1061 12.43 -45.57 -11.93
CA PHE A 1061 11.37 -45.60 -10.92
C PHE A 1061 11.48 -44.38 -10.01
N LEU A 1062 10.37 -43.68 -9.80
CA LEU A 1062 10.19 -42.61 -8.82
C LEU A 1062 9.32 -43.16 -7.69
N LEU A 1063 9.94 -43.42 -6.52
CA LEU A 1063 9.26 -44.08 -5.39
C LEU A 1063 8.31 -43.16 -4.62
N ASP A 1064 8.49 -41.85 -4.74
CA ASP A 1064 7.72 -40.83 -4.06
C ASP A 1064 7.61 -39.56 -4.93
N PRO A 1065 6.41 -38.98 -5.11
CA PRO A 1065 6.23 -37.80 -5.93
C PRO A 1065 6.80 -36.55 -5.23
N TRP A 1066 7.49 -35.72 -6.00
CA TRP A 1066 8.11 -34.49 -5.55
C TRP A 1066 7.32 -33.28 -6.07
N TRP A 1067 6.91 -32.41 -5.16
CA TRP A 1067 6.00 -31.29 -5.46
C TRP A 1067 6.38 -30.44 -6.68
N ASN A 1068 7.67 -30.26 -7.00
CA ASN A 1068 8.11 -29.58 -8.22
C ASN A 1068 8.36 -30.61 -9.35
N PRO A 1069 7.51 -30.69 -10.39
CA PRO A 1069 7.66 -31.68 -11.46
C PRO A 1069 8.93 -31.49 -12.29
N ALA A 1070 9.55 -30.29 -12.30
CA ALA A 1070 10.83 -30.08 -12.97
C ALA A 1070 11.98 -30.87 -12.34
N VAL A 1071 11.93 -31.17 -11.02
CA VAL A 1071 12.94 -31.99 -10.33
C VAL A 1071 12.82 -33.46 -10.71
N GLU A 1072 11.59 -33.96 -10.88
CA GLU A 1072 11.34 -35.32 -11.39
C GLU A 1072 11.79 -35.45 -12.85
N ALA A 1073 11.37 -34.52 -13.71
CA ALA A 1073 11.79 -34.47 -15.11
C ALA A 1073 13.33 -34.38 -15.21
N GLN A 1074 13.97 -33.60 -14.34
CA GLN A 1074 15.43 -33.50 -14.25
C GLN A 1074 16.09 -34.83 -13.81
N ALA A 1075 15.40 -35.70 -13.06
CA ALA A 1075 15.91 -37.03 -12.71
C ALA A 1075 15.75 -38.03 -13.88
N ILE A 1076 14.59 -38.04 -14.56
CA ILE A 1076 14.34 -38.91 -15.73
C ILE A 1076 15.29 -38.54 -16.89
N ASP A 1077 15.52 -37.25 -17.11
CA ASP A 1077 16.46 -36.70 -18.10
C ASP A 1077 17.96 -36.91 -17.76
N ARG A 1078 18.26 -37.91 -16.92
CA ARG A 1078 19.60 -38.50 -16.74
C ARG A 1078 19.79 -39.79 -17.53
N ALA A 1079 18.71 -40.56 -17.72
CA ALA A 1079 18.65 -41.67 -18.66
C ALA A 1079 18.25 -41.19 -20.08
N HIS A 1080 17.29 -40.26 -20.17
CA HIS A 1080 16.85 -39.69 -21.45
C HIS A 1080 17.72 -38.50 -21.91
N ARG A 1081 18.90 -38.83 -22.44
CA ARG A 1081 19.91 -37.87 -22.92
C ARG A 1081 20.44 -38.22 -24.31
N VAL A 1082 21.05 -37.25 -24.99
CA VAL A 1082 21.86 -37.47 -26.20
C VAL A 1082 22.86 -38.60 -25.97
N GLY A 1083 22.83 -39.61 -26.85
CA GLY A 1083 23.63 -40.85 -26.72
C GLY A 1083 22.86 -42.04 -26.16
N GLN A 1084 21.62 -41.84 -25.69
CA GLN A 1084 20.65 -42.92 -25.47
C GLN A 1084 20.23 -43.54 -26.82
N THR A 1085 20.08 -44.86 -26.85
CA THR A 1085 19.67 -45.64 -28.05
C THR A 1085 18.46 -46.54 -27.81
N LYS A 1086 17.92 -46.55 -26.59
CA LYS A 1086 16.70 -47.27 -26.18
C LYS A 1086 15.65 -46.29 -25.69
N ASN A 1087 14.36 -46.60 -25.87
CA ASN A 1087 13.27 -45.86 -25.25
C ASN A 1087 13.45 -45.83 -23.73
N VAL A 1088 13.04 -44.73 -23.09
CA VAL A 1088 13.17 -44.54 -21.64
C VAL A 1088 11.80 -44.56 -20.99
N PHE A 1089 11.55 -45.59 -20.18
CA PHE A 1089 10.32 -45.76 -19.41
C PHE A 1089 10.50 -45.20 -18.00
N ALA A 1090 9.58 -44.34 -17.57
CA ALA A 1090 9.61 -43.68 -16.27
C ALA A 1090 8.31 -43.94 -15.49
N TYR A 1091 8.42 -44.74 -14.43
CA TYR A 1091 7.33 -45.18 -13.59
C TYR A 1091 7.26 -44.36 -12.29
N ARG A 1092 6.12 -43.76 -11.99
CA ARG A 1092 5.82 -43.10 -10.70
C ARG A 1092 5.01 -44.03 -9.82
N LEU A 1093 5.53 -44.41 -8.66
CA LEU A 1093 4.77 -45.19 -7.67
C LEU A 1093 3.96 -44.24 -6.78
N ILE A 1094 2.64 -44.34 -6.84
CA ILE A 1094 1.70 -43.49 -6.10
C ILE A 1094 0.73 -44.36 -5.29
N ALA A 1095 0.69 -44.16 -3.97
CA ALA A 1095 -0.29 -44.82 -3.12
C ALA A 1095 -1.69 -44.19 -3.27
N ARG A 1096 -2.68 -45.00 -3.69
CA ARG A 1096 -4.09 -44.58 -3.83
C ARG A 1096 -4.69 -44.16 -2.50
N GLY A 1097 -5.58 -43.17 -2.52
CA GLY A 1097 -6.25 -42.65 -1.32
C GLY A 1097 -5.34 -41.85 -0.39
N THR A 1098 -4.13 -41.49 -0.84
CA THR A 1098 -3.14 -40.77 -0.02
C THR A 1098 -2.81 -39.37 -0.56
N ILE A 1099 -2.06 -38.62 0.24
CA ILE A 1099 -1.49 -37.32 -0.09
C ILE A 1099 -0.65 -37.35 -1.37
N GLU A 1100 -0.09 -38.49 -1.77
CA GLU A 1100 0.69 -38.62 -3.00
C GLU A 1100 -0.15 -38.47 -4.26
N GLU A 1101 -1.35 -39.04 -4.25
CA GLU A 1101 -2.35 -38.89 -5.31
C GLU A 1101 -2.77 -37.43 -5.42
N LYS A 1102 -2.95 -36.75 -4.27
CA LYS A 1102 -3.22 -35.30 -4.22
C LYS A 1102 -2.05 -34.43 -4.67
N ILE A 1103 -0.81 -34.85 -4.45
CA ILE A 1103 0.38 -34.17 -5.00
C ILE A 1103 0.41 -34.30 -6.53
N ALA A 1104 0.10 -35.47 -7.09
CA ALA A 1104 0.03 -35.66 -8.54
C ALA A 1104 -1.15 -34.92 -9.18
N GLU A 1105 -2.34 -34.92 -8.56
CA GLU A 1105 -3.46 -34.06 -8.95
C GLU A 1105 -3.05 -32.58 -8.99
N LEU A 1106 -2.28 -32.10 -8.01
CA LEU A 1106 -1.82 -30.70 -7.97
C LEU A 1106 -0.72 -30.41 -9.01
N GLN A 1107 0.23 -31.31 -9.24
CA GLN A 1107 1.22 -31.22 -10.32
C GLN A 1107 0.55 -31.05 -11.68
N GLN A 1108 -0.53 -31.81 -11.93
CA GLN A 1108 -1.30 -31.74 -13.19
C GLN A 1108 -2.15 -30.47 -13.27
N ASN A 1109 -2.96 -30.18 -12.25
CA ASN A 1109 -3.97 -29.13 -12.33
C ASN A 1109 -3.42 -27.70 -12.19
N LYS A 1110 -2.33 -27.47 -11.42
CA LYS A 1110 -1.81 -26.11 -11.17
C LYS A 1110 -0.30 -26.08 -10.91
N ARG A 1111 0.53 -26.00 -11.97
CA ARG A 1111 1.97 -25.64 -11.85
C ARG A 1111 2.19 -24.43 -10.93
N LYS A 1112 1.45 -23.33 -11.17
CA LYS A 1112 1.52 -22.10 -10.34
C LYS A 1112 1.25 -22.33 -8.84
N LEU A 1113 0.45 -23.33 -8.45
CA LEU A 1113 0.15 -23.60 -7.04
C LEU A 1113 1.19 -24.54 -6.42
N ALA A 1114 1.71 -25.51 -7.18
CA ALA A 1114 2.90 -26.27 -6.80
C ALA A 1114 4.12 -25.35 -6.59
N ASP A 1115 4.38 -24.41 -7.50
CA ASP A 1115 5.41 -23.39 -7.35
C ASP A 1115 5.17 -22.52 -6.09
N ALA A 1116 3.90 -22.16 -5.84
CA ALA A 1116 3.47 -21.42 -4.65
C ALA A 1116 3.52 -22.22 -3.32
N ILE A 1117 3.87 -23.50 -3.36
CA ILE A 1117 4.16 -24.34 -2.17
C ILE A 1117 5.68 -24.47 -1.93
N LEU A 1118 6.54 -24.09 -2.90
CA LEU A 1118 7.94 -24.55 -2.94
C LEU A 1118 9.04 -23.50 -3.13
N SER A 1119 8.77 -22.28 -3.63
CA SER A 1119 9.79 -21.23 -3.61
C SER A 1119 10.32 -21.02 -2.18
N GLU A 1120 11.63 -21.17 -1.95
CA GLU A 1120 12.22 -21.10 -0.59
C GLU A 1120 12.18 -19.69 0.05
N ASN A 1121 11.49 -18.73 -0.59
CA ASN A 1121 11.23 -17.39 -0.07
C ASN A 1121 9.91 -17.35 0.74
N SER A 1122 9.90 -16.57 1.83
CA SER A 1122 8.78 -16.47 2.77
C SER A 1122 7.49 -15.80 2.22
N SER A 1123 7.47 -15.42 0.95
CA SER A 1123 6.30 -14.85 0.24
C SER A 1123 5.16 -15.86 0.04
N LEU A 1124 5.49 -17.14 -0.17
CA LEU A 1124 4.50 -18.22 -0.43
C LEU A 1124 3.36 -18.28 0.58
N LEU A 1125 3.71 -18.09 1.84
CA LEU A 1125 2.88 -18.44 2.97
C LEU A 1125 1.74 -17.44 3.21
N LYS A 1126 1.41 -16.62 2.21
CA LYS A 1126 0.23 -15.74 2.15
C LYS A 1126 -0.88 -16.28 1.23
N SER A 1127 -0.59 -17.19 0.28
CA SER A 1127 -1.54 -17.57 -0.78
C SER A 1127 -2.22 -18.93 -0.60
N LEU A 1128 -1.83 -19.75 0.38
CA LEU A 1128 -2.54 -20.99 0.71
C LEU A 1128 -3.88 -20.66 1.40
N THR A 1129 -4.98 -21.12 0.81
CA THR A 1129 -6.33 -20.93 1.37
C THR A 1129 -6.74 -22.10 2.28
N ALA A 1130 -7.79 -21.89 3.09
CA ALA A 1130 -8.40 -22.98 3.85
C ALA A 1130 -8.98 -24.09 2.94
N ALA A 1131 -9.40 -23.75 1.71
CA ALA A 1131 -9.89 -24.73 0.74
C ALA A 1131 -8.76 -25.59 0.16
N ASP A 1132 -7.56 -25.03 -0.07
CA ASP A 1132 -6.39 -25.82 -0.50
C ASP A 1132 -5.96 -26.80 0.60
N LEU A 1133 -5.99 -26.38 1.87
CA LEU A 1133 -5.79 -27.30 3.00
C LEU A 1133 -6.88 -28.37 3.09
N GLN A 1134 -8.15 -27.98 2.91
CA GLN A 1134 -9.26 -28.93 2.92
C GLN A 1134 -9.14 -29.97 1.80
N MET A 1135 -8.61 -29.62 0.61
CA MET A 1135 -8.31 -30.54 -0.48
C MET A 1135 -7.11 -31.47 -0.17
N LEU A 1136 -6.09 -30.98 0.54
CA LEU A 1136 -4.92 -31.78 0.92
C LEU A 1136 -5.20 -32.80 2.03
N PHE A 1137 -6.22 -32.54 2.87
CA PHE A 1137 -6.62 -33.42 3.98
C PHE A 1137 -8.01 -34.06 3.79
N SER A 1138 -8.61 -33.99 2.59
CA SER A 1138 -9.99 -34.44 2.28
C SER A 1138 -10.19 -35.94 2.42
#